data_AF-A0A9P8S4B8-F1
#
_entry.id   AF-A0A9P8S4B8-F1
#
_cell.length_a   1.000
_cell.length_b   1.000
_cell.length_c   1.000
_cell.angle_alpha   90.00
_cell.angle_beta   90.00
_cell.angle_gamma   90.00
#
_symmetry.space_group_name_H-M   'P 1'
#
loop_
_entity.id
_entity.type
_entity.pdbx_description
1 polymer ?
#
loop_
_entity_poly.entity_id
_entity_poly.type
_entity_poly.pdbx_seq_one_letter_code
_entity_poly.pdbx_strand_id
1 'polypeptide(L)'
;MYQLPSPTAATSSSVKGTLVYFPPGKYLISTPINAMYYSQLVGNANHVPTIVTSKDFVGLGAIQSDVYIPNQNGDEWYIEQSNFYRQVRNFNVDIRQTTTKKTAAFHWQVAQATSMTNMGLFTENGSGGFMSDVYISGGKYGICADGGNQQYTVRHFEISGQTDSCIALIWDWGWTWYGLFLDSAPNGFSLLNHEADGAARTPTGSVYVMDSLFLNMKTGIKTNALKKDIKESTIIQLDNVRTSHVDTMISATDGSAVELPPATTLPPPTSVDVDAPSERLLNQFTTMYSRKPYYIRQRPQYDAFTLDDIINVKDHGVKGDGVGDDTAAINSVMGMASTSKLIYFPAGSYIVTGTIHVPSHALITGEVWSQIVASGPFFQDMKNPKPMVKVGNDGDQGTVEISDMLFTSTGSLPGLVLMEWNVAAEHQGSVAMFDAHFRVGGAYGSSKYPTLRSLLFRGIHQCKLTAVFLELTLADCPKVTSIPSACVAASMLFHVTPKANGYFENVWGWVADHDLDDPKNTMVTVAVARGFLIESKDGPTWLYGTASEHSILYQYNFYNTGNLFAGMIQTESPYFQYTDATSSPGPFKDSLGVFSNDPDFSETCNGSKLQCDFSWAAMFSQVSNVTIAGAGLYSWFDAYDQSVCVDAQNCQQRLIFDQGGNGELWVFNLVTIGSVEMISDDSGAVETAKENTQANAHPFWSALAVWGDESDPLVPLCDEEDTDPGCLHNDACDLSKDFADMDALVAAQGSIPPECAPYYVVNALSNLLERSLGAYDGANKGYDAVWEYYAEGFRGSVDAMIRKFTADSTPSNRNGGPGIRYFDCTITLDGTDTTKQCPFDFYELVFYQAFDMKYTLRDADGFYKDLNKTFGIAKDWVAFYDLDNSSNRCIGGGGGGGHPGNGPSPLRRRHVDNHQEDQDDEGAGQEDQNTPSKLQKRCGRTGARFYGIPKGKDSYAVPSPKDAINKAMPQMLDLQIQLAARQAQMAIGDFNGSASDVSQALSLPVFMMAESIEQIKEAKETGQMIKNQKDLEFFEKMLGVIFMFLPFLDALSPELLLFEGMATGLAFLGNTALAIQDIVEHPENAIMDVLGIVMDGAFSRTGKGYKTAADARRGMSSDLIKKSGKTIEQLDGKLQDVLGKACAK
;
A
#
# COMPACT_ATOMS: atom_id res chain seq x y z
N MET A 1 -23.04 10.34 42.14
CA MET A 1 -23.07 9.12 42.98
C MET A 1 -24.11 8.16 42.45
N TYR A 2 -23.67 7.15 41.72
CA TYR A 2 -24.28 5.82 41.68
C TYR A 2 -23.07 4.86 41.64
N GLN A 3 -22.94 3.99 42.64
CA GLN A 3 -21.91 2.95 42.58
C GLN A 3 -22.36 1.94 41.53
N LEU A 4 -21.63 1.90 40.40
CA LEU A 4 -21.48 0.66 39.65
C LEU A 4 -20.90 -0.40 40.61
N PRO A 5 -21.25 -1.69 40.47
CA PRO A 5 -20.78 -2.72 41.38
C PRO A 5 -19.25 -2.74 41.43
N SER A 6 -18.72 -2.89 42.65
CA SER A 6 -17.28 -2.95 42.94
C SER A 6 -16.57 -3.91 41.96
N PRO A 7 -15.52 -3.48 41.23
CA PRO A 7 -14.77 -4.32 40.28
C PRO A 7 -13.80 -5.26 41.00
N THR A 8 -14.22 -5.85 42.10
CA THR A 8 -13.43 -6.82 42.87
C THR A 8 -13.76 -8.23 42.39
N ALA A 9 -12.80 -8.85 41.68
CA ALA A 9 -12.66 -10.29 41.35
C ALA A 9 -12.95 -10.79 39.91
N ALA A 10 -12.51 -10.08 38.86
CA ALA A 10 -12.36 -10.69 37.53
C ALA A 10 -11.18 -10.04 36.75
N THR A 11 -10.10 -10.81 36.55
CA THR A 11 -8.87 -10.44 35.82
C THR A 11 -9.01 -10.47 34.30
N SER A 12 -10.05 -11.14 33.80
CA SER A 12 -10.34 -11.40 32.39
C SER A 12 -11.80 -11.91 32.28
N SER A 13 -12.38 -11.97 31.06
CA SER A 13 -13.60 -12.77 30.81
C SER A 13 -13.88 -12.99 29.32
N SER A 14 -14.25 -14.22 28.94
CA SER A 14 -14.66 -14.57 27.57
C SER A 14 -16.18 -14.53 27.33
N VAL A 15 -16.98 -14.18 28.34
CA VAL A 15 -18.46 -14.35 28.30
C VAL A 15 -19.25 -13.04 28.37
N LYS A 16 -18.57 -11.89 28.39
CA LYS A 16 -19.17 -10.55 28.60
C LYS A 16 -18.97 -9.57 27.44
N GLY A 17 -18.73 -10.09 26.24
CA GLY A 17 -18.57 -9.32 25.01
C GLY A 17 -19.61 -8.21 24.86
N THR A 18 -19.18 -6.94 24.73
CA THR A 18 -20.08 -5.79 24.64
C THR A 18 -19.69 -4.82 23.51
N LEU A 19 -20.62 -4.52 22.61
CA LEU A 19 -20.49 -3.42 21.64
C LEU A 19 -21.15 -2.15 22.22
N VAL A 20 -20.39 -1.05 22.26
CA VAL A 20 -20.87 0.26 22.69
C VAL A 20 -20.86 1.20 21.50
N TYR A 21 -22.04 1.41 20.90
CA TYR A 21 -22.22 2.27 19.73
C TYR A 21 -22.42 3.75 20.12
N PHE A 22 -21.72 4.65 19.45
CA PHE A 22 -21.83 6.09 19.63
C PHE A 22 -22.40 6.76 18.38
N PRO A 23 -23.69 7.17 18.40
CA PRO A 23 -24.29 7.97 17.34
C PRO A 23 -23.56 9.30 17.12
N PRO A 24 -23.75 9.97 15.96
CA PRO A 24 -23.15 11.27 15.67
C PRO A 24 -23.53 12.31 16.73
N GLY A 25 -22.53 12.99 17.29
CA GLY A 25 -22.74 13.95 18.37
C GLY A 25 -21.45 14.42 19.04
N LYS A 26 -21.61 15.31 20.03
CA LYS A 26 -20.52 15.76 20.92
C LYS A 26 -20.79 15.29 22.34
N TYR A 27 -19.88 14.49 22.88
CA TYR A 27 -20.00 13.83 24.18
C TYR A 27 -19.04 14.50 25.16
N LEU A 28 -19.56 15.36 26.03
CA LEU A 28 -18.77 16.02 27.07
C LEU A 28 -18.53 15.05 28.24
N ILE A 29 -17.26 14.76 28.55
CA ILE A 29 -16.86 13.90 29.66
C ILE A 29 -16.02 14.67 30.69
N SER A 30 -16.14 14.31 31.97
CA SER A 30 -15.32 14.86 33.08
C SER A 30 -14.43 13.82 33.76
N THR A 31 -14.62 12.55 33.43
CA THR A 31 -13.82 11.40 33.83
C THR A 31 -13.70 10.46 32.62
N PRO A 32 -12.69 9.58 32.57
CA PRO A 32 -12.50 8.63 31.47
C PRO A 32 -13.74 7.79 31.16
N ILE A 33 -13.85 7.41 29.89
CA ILE A 33 -14.67 6.28 29.45
C ILE A 33 -13.81 5.03 29.56
N ASN A 34 -14.19 4.12 30.46
CA ASN A 34 -13.48 2.84 30.58
C ASN A 34 -13.91 1.92 29.44
N ALA A 35 -12.99 1.58 28.54
CA ALA A 35 -13.13 0.37 27.74
C ALA A 35 -12.99 -0.81 28.71
N MET A 36 -14.02 -1.64 28.80
CA MET A 36 -13.99 -2.83 29.66
C MET A 36 -13.34 -4.01 28.92
N TYR A 37 -12.94 -5.04 29.65
CA TYR A 37 -12.51 -6.30 29.05
C TYR A 37 -13.56 -6.84 28.06
N TYR A 38 -13.11 -7.38 26.92
CA TYR A 38 -13.94 -7.88 25.83
C TYR A 38 -14.97 -6.85 25.31
N SER A 39 -14.52 -5.64 24.92
CA SER A 39 -15.43 -4.59 24.43
C SER A 39 -14.99 -3.90 23.14
N GLN A 40 -15.98 -3.53 22.34
CA GLN A 40 -15.81 -2.74 21.12
C GLN A 40 -16.53 -1.40 21.29
N LEU A 41 -15.78 -0.29 21.32
CA LEU A 41 -16.34 1.06 21.29
C LEU A 41 -16.34 1.52 19.83
N VAL A 42 -17.53 1.76 19.28
CA VAL A 42 -17.72 1.99 17.83
C VAL A 42 -18.46 3.29 17.61
N GLY A 43 -17.77 4.31 17.11
CA GLY A 43 -18.41 5.52 16.61
C GLY A 43 -19.03 5.30 15.23
N ASN A 44 -20.02 6.14 14.89
CA ASN A 44 -20.59 6.19 13.55
C ASN A 44 -19.51 6.60 12.52
N ALA A 45 -19.13 5.71 11.60
CA ALA A 45 -18.10 5.96 10.59
C ALA A 45 -18.48 7.08 9.59
N ASN A 46 -19.71 7.05 9.06
CA ASN A 46 -20.24 8.08 8.16
C ASN A 46 -20.23 9.50 8.77
N HIS A 47 -20.40 9.62 10.10
CA HIS A 47 -20.47 10.88 10.83
C HIS A 47 -19.79 10.76 12.21
N VAL A 48 -18.45 10.73 12.18
CA VAL A 48 -17.55 10.48 13.32
C VAL A 48 -17.90 11.31 14.57
N PRO A 49 -18.34 10.69 15.69
CA PRO A 49 -18.65 11.40 16.93
C PRO A 49 -17.40 12.07 17.56
N THR A 50 -17.62 13.15 18.32
CA THR A 50 -16.55 13.82 19.07
C THR A 50 -16.70 13.61 20.57
N ILE A 51 -15.71 13.01 21.22
CA ILE A 51 -15.57 13.04 22.67
C ILE A 51 -14.83 14.33 23.03
N VAL A 52 -15.36 15.10 23.98
CA VAL A 52 -14.77 16.37 24.43
C VAL A 52 -14.51 16.25 25.93
N THR A 53 -13.26 16.45 26.34
CA THR A 53 -12.92 16.50 27.77
C THR A 53 -13.29 17.86 28.36
N SER A 54 -13.85 17.86 29.57
CA SER A 54 -14.21 19.07 30.29
C SER A 54 -12.97 19.81 30.81
N LYS A 55 -13.07 21.11 31.06
CA LYS A 55 -11.96 21.94 31.57
C LYS A 55 -11.25 21.35 32.79
N ASP A 56 -12.02 20.75 33.69
CA ASP A 56 -11.59 20.18 34.97
C ASP A 56 -11.56 18.64 34.90
N PHE A 57 -11.29 18.05 33.73
CA PHE A 57 -11.21 16.60 33.53
C PHE A 57 -10.12 15.95 34.40
N VAL A 58 -10.43 14.79 34.98
CA VAL A 58 -9.51 14.02 35.83
C VAL A 58 -9.50 12.56 35.37
N GLY A 59 -8.35 12.10 34.88
CA GLY A 59 -8.12 10.74 34.39
C GLY A 59 -6.83 10.64 33.59
N LEU A 60 -6.44 9.41 33.20
CA LEU A 60 -5.23 9.17 32.41
C LEU A 60 -5.45 9.44 30.92
N GLY A 61 -6.51 8.87 30.34
CA GLY A 61 -6.98 9.15 28.99
C GLY A 61 -8.48 9.50 28.95
N ALA A 62 -8.94 10.18 27.90
CA ALA A 62 -10.37 10.40 27.66
C ALA A 62 -11.12 9.05 27.49
N ILE A 63 -10.46 8.08 26.86
CA ILE A 63 -10.76 6.65 26.96
C ILE A 63 -9.56 5.96 27.65
N GLN A 64 -9.83 4.95 28.50
CA GLN A 64 -8.79 4.14 29.14
C GLN A 64 -9.12 2.65 29.06
N SER A 65 -8.14 1.81 28.73
CA SER A 65 -8.26 0.35 28.66
C SER A 65 -8.08 -0.32 30.02
N ASP A 66 -7.22 0.25 30.88
CA ASP A 66 -6.99 -0.20 32.25
C ASP A 66 -7.21 0.93 33.28
N VAL A 67 -7.22 0.57 34.56
CA VAL A 67 -7.44 1.52 35.66
C VAL A 67 -6.65 1.13 36.90
N TYR A 68 -5.66 1.94 37.25
CA TYR A 68 -4.97 1.86 38.54
C TYR A 68 -5.92 1.93 39.73
N ILE A 69 -5.83 0.97 40.64
CA ILE A 69 -6.66 0.86 41.84
C ILE A 69 -6.12 1.81 42.92
N PRO A 70 -6.90 2.82 43.38
CA PRO A 70 -6.41 3.80 44.33
C PRO A 70 -5.95 3.18 45.66
N ASN A 71 -4.70 3.49 46.05
CA ASN A 71 -4.04 3.03 47.28
C ASN A 71 -3.64 1.54 47.30
N GLN A 72 -3.52 0.88 46.14
CA GLN A 72 -3.02 -0.49 46.02
C GLN A 72 -1.63 -0.57 45.36
N ASN A 73 -0.72 0.36 45.70
CA ASN A 73 0.70 0.35 45.26
C ASN A 73 0.99 0.29 43.74
N GLY A 74 0.00 0.43 42.87
CA GLY A 74 0.15 0.26 41.43
C GLY A 74 -0.67 -0.89 40.85
N ASP A 75 -1.39 -1.67 41.66
CA ASP A 75 -2.30 -2.72 41.18
C ASP A 75 -3.35 -2.12 40.20
N GLU A 76 -3.58 -2.83 39.09
CA GLU A 76 -4.44 -2.43 37.96
C GLU A 76 -5.75 -3.27 37.93
N TRP A 77 -6.65 -3.03 36.96
CA TRP A 77 -7.89 -3.83 36.84
C TRP A 77 -7.66 -5.15 36.13
N TYR A 78 -6.75 -5.17 35.16
CA TYR A 78 -6.37 -6.36 34.40
C TYR A 78 -4.85 -6.55 34.46
N ILE A 79 -4.39 -7.75 34.08
CA ILE A 79 -2.95 -8.00 33.86
C ILE A 79 -2.65 -7.54 32.44
N GLU A 80 -1.60 -6.74 32.26
CA GLU A 80 -1.31 -6.04 31.02
C GLU A 80 -1.05 -6.99 29.84
N GLN A 81 -0.37 -8.12 30.07
CA GLN A 81 -0.14 -9.17 29.06
C GLN A 81 -1.39 -10.00 28.78
N SER A 82 -2.41 -9.94 29.63
CA SER A 82 -3.68 -10.66 29.45
C SER A 82 -4.82 -9.75 28.98
N ASN A 83 -4.56 -8.48 28.65
CA ASN A 83 -5.61 -7.47 28.42
C ASN A 83 -6.17 -7.51 26.97
N PHE A 84 -6.75 -8.66 26.60
CA PHE A 84 -7.15 -9.02 25.23
C PHE A 84 -8.52 -8.46 24.78
N TYR A 85 -8.81 -8.64 23.48
CA TYR A 85 -10.13 -8.46 22.84
C TYR A 85 -10.76 -7.07 23.03
N ARG A 86 -10.10 -6.03 22.53
CA ARG A 86 -10.55 -4.63 22.63
C ARG A 86 -10.49 -3.94 21.28
N GLN A 87 -11.56 -3.27 20.89
CA GLN A 87 -11.54 -2.38 19.72
C GLN A 87 -12.03 -0.99 20.10
N VAL A 88 -11.36 0.05 19.60
CA VAL A 88 -11.93 1.40 19.59
C VAL A 88 -11.73 2.01 18.21
N ARG A 89 -12.84 2.37 17.55
CA ARG A 89 -12.85 2.86 16.16
C ARG A 89 -13.81 4.02 15.97
N ASN A 90 -13.43 4.95 15.07
CA ASN A 90 -14.23 6.08 14.59
C ASN A 90 -14.59 7.13 15.66
N PHE A 91 -13.60 7.73 16.34
CA PHE A 91 -13.83 8.88 17.21
C PHE A 91 -12.89 10.04 16.91
N ASN A 92 -13.42 11.25 17.02
CA ASN A 92 -12.62 12.45 17.27
C ASN A 92 -12.50 12.64 18.78
N VAL A 93 -11.30 12.85 19.32
CA VAL A 93 -11.12 13.14 20.76
C VAL A 93 -10.47 14.50 20.96
N ASP A 94 -11.21 15.42 21.57
CA ASP A 94 -10.82 16.81 21.80
C ASP A 94 -10.39 17.03 23.25
N ILE A 95 -9.08 17.17 23.45
CA ILE A 95 -8.47 17.47 24.76
C ILE A 95 -8.18 18.96 24.99
N ARG A 96 -8.45 19.84 24.02
CA ARG A 96 -7.99 21.25 24.01
C ARG A 96 -8.60 22.13 25.11
N GLN A 97 -9.71 21.71 25.70
CA GLN A 97 -10.37 22.47 26.77
C GLN A 97 -9.82 22.14 28.16
N THR A 98 -9.17 20.97 28.33
CA THR A 98 -8.69 20.50 29.63
C THR A 98 -7.51 21.33 30.12
N THR A 99 -7.58 21.74 31.39
CA THR A 99 -6.51 22.52 32.05
C THR A 99 -5.66 21.70 33.04
N THR A 100 -6.04 20.44 33.25
CA THR A 100 -5.28 19.46 34.03
C THR A 100 -4.00 19.04 33.30
N LYS A 101 -2.86 19.06 33.99
CA LYS A 101 -1.56 18.62 33.44
C LYS A 101 -1.58 17.10 33.17
N LYS A 102 -0.77 16.64 32.21
CA LYS A 102 -0.66 15.23 31.78
C LYS A 102 -2.01 14.58 31.35
N THR A 103 -2.86 15.32 30.64
CA THR A 103 -4.08 14.74 30.04
C THR A 103 -3.75 14.09 28.69
N ALA A 104 -4.00 12.79 28.53
CA ALA A 104 -3.93 12.11 27.24
C ALA A 104 -5.31 11.97 26.58
N ALA A 105 -5.34 11.68 25.27
CA ALA A 105 -6.55 11.30 24.57
C ALA A 105 -6.94 9.85 24.90
N PHE A 106 -5.97 8.92 24.87
CA PHE A 106 -6.17 7.50 25.15
C PHE A 106 -5.10 7.00 26.10
N HIS A 107 -5.53 6.19 27.07
CA HIS A 107 -4.66 5.29 27.83
C HIS A 107 -4.92 3.87 27.30
N TRP A 108 -3.91 3.25 26.72
CA TRP A 108 -4.06 2.07 25.86
C TRP A 108 -3.05 0.97 26.18
N GLN A 109 -3.03 0.60 27.45
CA GLN A 109 -2.34 -0.56 28.00
C GLN A 109 -3.10 -1.84 27.61
N VAL A 110 -2.59 -2.60 26.62
CA VAL A 110 -3.31 -3.72 25.98
C VAL A 110 -2.38 -4.86 25.51
N ALA A 111 -2.98 -6.01 25.22
CA ALA A 111 -2.32 -7.20 24.66
C ALA A 111 -2.83 -7.57 23.24
N GLN A 112 -2.65 -8.82 22.79
CA GLN A 112 -3.09 -9.37 21.50
C GLN A 112 -4.62 -9.27 21.28
N ALA A 113 -5.05 -9.43 20.01
CA ALA A 113 -6.44 -9.24 19.56
C ALA A 113 -7.04 -7.89 19.99
N THR A 114 -6.23 -6.84 19.93
CA THR A 114 -6.68 -5.46 20.13
C THR A 114 -6.39 -4.62 18.89
N SER A 115 -7.31 -3.71 18.58
CA SER A 115 -7.17 -2.77 17.46
C SER A 115 -7.69 -1.37 17.77
N MET A 116 -7.02 -0.39 17.18
CA MET A 116 -7.38 1.02 17.31
C MET A 116 -7.31 1.71 15.95
N THR A 117 -8.33 2.52 15.64
CA THR A 117 -8.41 3.26 14.36
C THR A 117 -8.89 4.70 14.57
N ASN A 118 -8.22 5.68 13.93
CA ASN A 118 -8.49 7.12 13.92
C ASN A 118 -8.17 7.96 15.19
N MET A 119 -7.25 7.56 16.10
CA MET A 119 -7.09 8.21 17.43
C MET A 119 -5.67 8.14 18.04
N GLY A 120 -5.22 9.19 18.76
CA GLY A 120 -3.85 9.30 19.33
C GLY A 120 -3.65 8.84 20.79
N LEU A 121 -2.42 8.53 21.22
CA LEU A 121 -2.16 7.48 22.24
C LEU A 121 -1.14 7.80 23.37
N PHE A 122 -1.41 7.24 24.56
CA PHE A 122 -0.46 7.03 25.67
C PHE A 122 -0.52 5.56 26.13
N THR A 123 0.65 4.94 26.39
CA THR A 123 0.78 3.53 26.85
C THR A 123 2.02 3.35 27.73
N GLU A 124 1.89 2.55 28.79
CA GLU A 124 2.93 2.34 29.81
C GLU A 124 3.40 0.89 30.00
N ASN A 125 2.83 -0.08 29.26
CA ASN A 125 3.33 -1.45 29.01
C ASN A 125 2.27 -2.26 28.20
N GLY A 126 2.52 -3.56 28.00
CA GLY A 126 1.60 -4.54 27.39
C GLY A 126 2.30 -5.58 26.50
N SER A 127 1.53 -6.45 25.83
CA SER A 127 2.00 -7.38 24.78
C SER A 127 1.18 -7.20 23.50
N GLY A 128 1.41 -6.08 22.85
CA GLY A 128 0.47 -5.44 21.93
C GLY A 128 0.32 -6.10 20.56
N GLY A 129 -0.78 -5.74 19.91
CA GLY A 129 -1.15 -6.18 18.56
C GLY A 129 -1.04 -5.07 17.52
N PHE A 130 -2.19 -4.54 17.09
CA PHE A 130 -2.30 -3.76 15.85
C PHE A 130 -2.96 -2.39 16.01
N MET A 131 -2.44 -1.38 15.30
CA MET A 131 -2.91 0.00 15.31
C MET A 131 -2.88 0.54 13.88
N SER A 132 -3.95 1.20 13.41
CA SER A 132 -3.93 1.79 12.07
C SER A 132 -4.67 3.10 11.88
N ASP A 133 -4.31 3.83 10.82
CA ASP A 133 -5.09 4.94 10.24
C ASP A 133 -5.44 6.00 11.31
N VAL A 134 -4.43 6.62 11.90
CA VAL A 134 -4.55 7.54 13.05
C VAL A 134 -4.07 8.94 12.70
N TYR A 135 -4.83 9.96 13.11
CA TYR A 135 -4.54 11.37 12.84
C TYR A 135 -4.40 12.15 14.16
N ILE A 136 -3.25 12.76 14.41
CA ILE A 136 -2.93 13.48 15.65
C ILE A 136 -2.42 14.89 15.35
N SER A 137 -3.09 15.91 15.90
CA SER A 137 -2.70 17.31 15.71
C SER A 137 -2.48 18.04 17.05
N GLY A 138 -1.30 18.63 17.20
CA GLY A 138 -0.90 19.34 18.42
C GLY A 138 -0.53 18.43 19.59
N GLY A 139 -0.41 19.03 20.78
CA GLY A 139 0.07 18.37 21.99
C GLY A 139 1.59 18.50 22.18
N LYS A 140 2.11 18.00 23.31
CA LYS A 140 3.55 17.92 23.54
C LYS A 140 4.17 16.76 22.75
N TYR A 141 3.46 15.63 22.78
CA TYR A 141 3.75 14.39 22.09
C TYR A 141 2.50 13.95 21.34
N GLY A 142 2.66 13.28 20.19
CA GLY A 142 1.56 12.66 19.45
C GLY A 142 1.25 11.27 20.01
N ILE A 143 2.27 10.40 19.99
CA ILE A 143 2.32 9.18 20.79
C ILE A 143 3.29 9.41 21.96
N CYS A 144 2.83 9.14 23.17
CA CYS A 144 3.65 9.20 24.39
C CYS A 144 3.65 7.82 25.06
N ALA A 145 4.55 6.94 24.61
CA ALA A 145 4.74 5.63 25.20
C ALA A 145 5.73 5.74 26.38
N ASP A 146 5.33 6.44 27.44
CA ASP A 146 6.15 6.68 28.65
C ASP A 146 6.49 5.38 29.41
N GLY A 147 5.89 4.25 29.02
CA GLY A 147 6.33 2.92 29.41
C GLY A 147 6.15 1.86 28.32
N GLY A 148 6.22 2.21 27.03
CA GLY A 148 6.46 1.22 25.99
C GLY A 148 5.42 0.10 25.79
N ASN A 149 5.84 -0.96 25.11
CA ASN A 149 5.16 -2.26 24.95
C ASN A 149 6.18 -3.27 24.40
N GLN A 150 6.03 -4.58 24.68
CA GLN A 150 6.91 -5.64 24.17
C GLN A 150 7.08 -5.57 22.65
N GLN A 151 5.97 -5.65 21.91
CA GLN A 151 5.92 -5.53 20.46
C GLN A 151 4.66 -4.80 19.99
N TYR A 152 4.71 -4.24 18.79
CA TYR A 152 3.53 -3.66 18.15
C TYR A 152 3.71 -3.54 16.63
N THR A 153 2.60 -3.60 15.89
CA THR A 153 2.54 -3.21 14.48
C THR A 153 1.66 -1.97 14.31
N VAL A 154 2.26 -0.87 13.82
CA VAL A 154 1.62 0.45 13.70
C VAL A 154 1.59 0.87 12.24
N ARG A 155 0.41 1.13 11.66
CA ARG A 155 0.21 1.41 10.22
C ARG A 155 -0.45 2.77 9.96
N HIS A 156 0.11 3.58 9.07
CA HIS A 156 -0.54 4.77 8.51
C HIS A 156 -0.97 5.80 9.58
N PHE A 157 0.01 6.38 10.28
CA PHE A 157 -0.21 7.43 11.27
C PHE A 157 0.23 8.79 10.72
N GLU A 158 -0.66 9.78 10.76
CA GLU A 158 -0.37 11.19 10.45
C GLU A 158 -0.26 11.99 11.76
N ILE A 159 0.92 12.52 12.07
CA ILE A 159 1.21 13.22 13.32
C ILE A 159 1.83 14.58 13.01
N SER A 160 1.13 15.67 13.36
CA SER A 160 1.58 17.04 13.06
C SER A 160 1.42 18.07 14.17
N GLY A 161 2.37 19.01 14.26
CA GLY A 161 2.27 20.21 15.10
C GLY A 161 2.61 20.01 16.59
N GLN A 162 3.38 18.98 16.94
CA GLN A 162 3.79 18.68 18.31
C GLN A 162 4.87 19.64 18.81
N THR A 163 4.83 20.01 20.09
CA THR A 163 5.79 20.97 20.65
C THR A 163 7.14 20.37 21.09
N ASP A 164 7.29 19.04 21.09
CA ASP A 164 8.55 18.36 21.42
C ASP A 164 8.85 17.23 20.43
N SER A 165 8.03 16.16 20.36
CA SER A 165 8.23 15.05 19.42
C SER A 165 6.91 14.50 18.87
N CYS A 166 6.88 13.99 17.62
CA CYS A 166 5.72 13.26 17.13
C CYS A 166 5.50 11.96 17.92
N ILE A 167 6.57 11.19 18.13
CA ILE A 167 6.57 9.91 18.86
C ILE A 167 7.66 9.98 19.95
N ALA A 168 7.29 9.66 21.19
CA ALA A 168 8.22 9.44 22.30
C ALA A 168 8.04 8.01 22.82
N LEU A 169 9.12 7.22 22.84
CA LEU A 169 9.11 5.78 23.14
C LEU A 169 10.22 5.44 24.13
N ILE A 170 9.84 5.02 25.35
CA ILE A 170 10.79 4.83 26.45
C ILE A 170 11.39 3.43 26.50
N TRP A 171 10.63 2.37 26.16
CA TRP A 171 11.17 1.03 25.93
C TRP A 171 10.30 0.23 24.94
N ASP A 172 10.89 -0.82 24.37
CA ASP A 172 10.24 -1.90 23.64
C ASP A 172 11.18 -3.12 23.60
N TRP A 173 10.74 -4.23 23.03
CA TRP A 173 11.64 -5.25 22.49
C TRP A 173 11.79 -5.08 20.97
N GLY A 174 10.67 -4.94 20.26
CA GLY A 174 10.69 -4.47 18.87
C GLY A 174 9.34 -4.05 18.30
N TRP A 175 9.30 -2.89 17.63
CA TRP A 175 8.09 -2.39 16.96
C TRP A 175 8.32 -2.17 15.46
N THR A 176 7.34 -2.58 14.65
CA THR A 176 7.30 -2.32 13.20
C THR A 176 6.34 -1.16 12.92
N TRP A 177 6.88 -0.11 12.30
CA TRP A 177 6.18 1.13 11.97
C TRP A 177 6.08 1.28 10.46
N TYR A 178 4.85 1.39 9.96
CA TYR A 178 4.53 1.38 8.54
C TYR A 178 3.81 2.68 8.15
N GLY A 179 4.20 3.31 7.03
CA GLY A 179 3.34 4.32 6.40
C GLY A 179 3.20 5.63 7.18
N LEU A 180 4.19 6.02 7.99
CA LEU A 180 4.08 7.20 8.84
C LEU A 180 4.21 8.50 8.05
N PHE A 181 3.42 9.51 8.43
CA PHE A 181 3.58 10.89 8.01
C PHE A 181 3.80 11.76 9.24
N LEU A 182 5.02 12.27 9.43
CA LEU A 182 5.41 13.06 10.60
C LEU A 182 5.80 14.47 10.14
N ASP A 183 5.13 15.51 10.62
CA ASP A 183 5.33 16.90 10.17
C ASP A 183 5.33 17.94 11.30
N SER A 184 6.02 19.07 11.08
CA SER A 184 5.89 20.29 11.88
C SER A 184 6.12 20.08 13.40
N ALA A 185 7.17 19.34 13.76
CA ALA A 185 7.57 19.08 15.16
C ALA A 185 9.09 19.21 15.34
N PRO A 186 9.63 19.49 16.55
CA PRO A 186 11.08 19.53 16.74
C PRO A 186 11.77 18.19 16.48
N ASN A 187 11.17 17.07 16.90
CA ASN A 187 11.67 15.72 16.63
C ASN A 187 10.58 14.82 16.02
N GLY A 188 10.94 13.88 15.15
CA GLY A 188 10.05 12.80 14.71
C GLY A 188 9.88 11.77 15.84
N PHE A 189 10.90 10.95 16.06
CA PHE A 189 11.00 10.01 17.18
C PHE A 189 11.94 10.54 18.29
N SER A 190 11.62 10.21 19.53
CA SER A 190 12.51 10.36 20.69
C SER A 190 12.57 9.04 21.46
N LEU A 191 13.68 8.32 21.29
CA LEU A 191 14.02 7.04 21.90
C LEU A 191 14.82 7.28 23.19
N LEU A 192 14.30 8.17 24.03
CA LEU A 192 14.92 8.64 25.26
C LEU A 192 13.93 8.56 26.41
N ASN A 193 14.37 8.07 27.56
CA ASN A 193 13.59 8.20 28.79
C ASN A 193 13.56 9.68 29.22
N HIS A 194 12.38 10.30 29.13
CA HIS A 194 12.16 11.72 29.45
C HIS A 194 11.90 12.00 30.95
N GLU A 195 11.67 10.97 31.78
CA GLU A 195 11.40 11.11 33.23
C GLU A 195 12.60 10.72 34.12
N ALA A 196 13.71 10.24 33.54
CA ALA A 196 14.90 9.82 34.28
C ALA A 196 15.84 10.98 34.67
N ASP A 197 15.76 11.42 35.92
CA ASP A 197 16.77 12.31 36.56
C ASP A 197 18.06 11.53 36.89
N GLY A 198 18.95 11.37 35.91
CA GLY A 198 20.31 10.85 36.14
C GLY A 198 20.76 9.75 35.16
N ALA A 199 21.88 9.11 35.50
CA ALA A 199 22.70 8.33 34.55
C ALA A 199 22.20 6.91 34.20
N ALA A 200 20.94 6.58 34.46
CA ALA A 200 20.34 5.29 34.13
C ALA A 200 19.26 5.45 33.05
N ARG A 201 19.69 5.66 31.81
CA ARG A 201 18.81 5.58 30.64
C ARG A 201 18.85 4.16 30.09
N THR A 202 17.85 3.35 30.44
CA THR A 202 17.60 2.11 29.68
C THR A 202 17.33 2.52 28.23
N PRO A 203 18.06 1.97 27.24
CA PRO A 203 17.79 2.26 25.84
C PRO A 203 16.48 1.60 25.41
N THR A 204 15.79 2.23 24.46
CA THR A 204 14.73 1.59 23.67
C THR A 204 15.34 0.40 22.93
N GLY A 205 14.58 -0.67 22.71
CA GLY A 205 15.05 -1.93 22.16
C GLY A 205 15.32 -1.82 20.66
N SER A 206 14.26 -1.93 19.84
CA SER A 206 14.40 -1.95 18.39
C SER A 206 13.23 -1.31 17.64
N VAL A 207 13.56 -0.39 16.74
CA VAL A 207 12.58 0.40 15.98
C VAL A 207 12.83 0.20 14.48
N TYR A 208 11.89 -0.44 13.79
CA TYR A 208 11.91 -0.58 12.34
C TYR A 208 10.85 0.31 11.70
N VAL A 209 11.27 1.30 10.92
CA VAL A 209 10.40 2.25 10.23
C VAL A 209 10.47 2.02 8.72
N MET A 210 9.33 1.74 8.10
CA MET A 210 9.21 1.56 6.66
C MET A 210 8.18 2.47 5.99
N ASP A 211 8.36 2.70 4.69
CA ASP A 211 7.39 3.39 3.81
C ASP A 211 6.90 4.73 4.39
N SER A 212 7.80 5.52 4.98
CA SER A 212 7.45 6.67 5.85
C SER A 212 8.03 8.01 5.38
N LEU A 213 7.40 9.12 5.76
CA LEU A 213 7.76 10.48 5.38
C LEU A 213 7.92 11.41 6.60
N PHE A 214 9.05 12.11 6.67
CA PHE A 214 9.40 13.04 7.74
C PHE A 214 9.57 14.46 7.16
N LEU A 215 8.80 15.43 7.67
CA LEU A 215 8.73 16.80 7.15
C LEU A 215 8.97 17.85 8.24
N ASN A 216 9.58 18.98 7.85
CA ASN A 216 9.64 20.24 8.63
C ASN A 216 10.02 20.05 10.11
N MET A 217 11.12 19.35 10.38
CA MET A 217 11.55 19.00 11.73
C MET A 217 13.05 19.13 11.91
N LYS A 218 13.51 19.38 13.15
CA LYS A 218 14.94 19.50 13.42
C LYS A 218 15.66 18.16 13.45
N THR A 219 15.00 17.10 13.95
CA THR A 219 15.64 15.79 14.11
C THR A 219 14.67 14.67 13.78
N GLY A 220 15.02 13.78 12.85
CA GLY A 220 14.20 12.63 12.49
C GLY A 220 14.00 11.67 13.67
N ILE A 221 15.09 11.18 14.23
CA ILE A 221 15.14 10.25 15.36
C ILE A 221 16.20 10.71 16.35
N LYS A 222 15.80 10.87 17.62
CA LYS A 222 16.69 11.21 18.73
C LYS A 222 16.88 9.98 19.60
N THR A 223 18.12 9.62 19.91
CA THR A 223 18.45 8.35 20.60
C THR A 223 19.60 8.51 21.60
N ASN A 224 19.88 7.47 22.39
CA ASN A 224 21.06 7.41 23.26
C ASN A 224 22.36 7.29 22.43
N ALA A 225 23.52 7.23 23.09
CA ALA A 225 24.81 7.06 22.42
C ALA A 225 24.84 5.77 21.57
N LEU A 226 25.25 5.89 20.29
CA LEU A 226 25.35 4.75 19.39
C LEU A 226 26.59 3.92 19.74
N LYS A 227 26.38 2.65 20.13
CA LYS A 227 27.45 1.72 20.51
C LYS A 227 27.86 0.86 19.31
N LYS A 228 29.10 0.37 19.32
CA LYS A 228 29.59 -0.67 18.38
C LYS A 228 29.22 -2.09 18.81
N ASP A 229 28.85 -2.26 20.07
CA ASP A 229 28.34 -3.48 20.66
C ASP A 229 26.80 -3.34 20.69
N ILE A 230 26.09 -4.42 20.33
CA ILE A 230 24.63 -4.47 20.36
C ILE A 230 24.10 -4.32 21.80
N LYS A 231 24.88 -4.73 22.79
CA LYS A 231 24.48 -4.72 24.20
C LYS A 231 24.24 -3.30 24.71
N GLU A 232 23.07 -3.09 25.31
CA GLU A 232 22.59 -1.78 25.77
C GLU A 232 22.68 -0.70 24.67
N SER A 233 22.48 -1.07 23.40
CA SER A 233 22.26 -0.14 22.28
C SER A 233 20.76 -0.04 21.96
N THR A 234 20.41 0.77 20.96
CA THR A 234 19.06 0.80 20.35
C THR A 234 19.22 0.49 18.87
N ILE A 235 18.51 -0.52 18.38
CA ILE A 235 18.52 -0.88 16.96
C ILE A 235 17.55 0.05 16.22
N ILE A 236 18.01 0.69 15.15
CA ILE A 236 17.22 1.61 14.33
C ILE A 236 17.34 1.16 12.88
N GLN A 237 16.22 0.85 12.24
CA GLN A 237 16.15 0.45 10.84
C GLN A 237 15.21 1.36 10.06
N LEU A 238 15.62 1.75 8.86
CA LEU A 238 14.89 2.67 7.98
C LEU A 238 14.83 2.05 6.58
N ASP A 239 13.63 1.76 6.10
CA ASP A 239 13.37 1.24 4.76
C ASP A 239 12.39 2.18 4.03
N ASN A 240 12.69 2.54 2.79
CA ASN A 240 11.88 3.47 2.00
C ASN A 240 11.48 4.79 2.71
N VAL A 241 12.30 5.25 3.66
CA VAL A 241 12.03 6.49 4.41
C VAL A 241 12.49 7.70 3.60
N ARG A 242 11.58 8.66 3.41
CA ARG A 242 11.87 9.94 2.75
C ARG A 242 11.82 11.09 3.77
N THR A 243 12.62 12.13 3.54
CA THR A 243 12.60 13.35 4.35
C THR A 243 12.49 14.61 3.49
N SER A 244 12.02 15.72 4.08
CA SER A 244 12.11 17.06 3.50
C SER A 244 12.15 18.11 4.59
N HIS A 245 13.09 19.07 4.51
CA HIS A 245 13.33 20.05 5.59
C HIS A 245 13.57 19.37 6.95
N VAL A 246 14.50 18.40 6.97
CA VAL A 246 14.96 17.69 8.16
C VAL A 246 16.44 17.95 8.36
N ASP A 247 16.84 18.66 9.42
CA ASP A 247 18.24 19.08 9.61
C ASP A 247 19.18 17.90 9.91
N THR A 248 18.70 16.86 10.60
CA THR A 248 19.49 15.68 10.98
C THR A 248 18.59 14.46 11.08
N MET A 249 18.93 13.31 10.48
CA MET A 249 18.06 12.13 10.56
C MET A 249 18.20 11.38 11.87
N ILE A 250 19.42 11.15 12.36
CA ILE A 250 19.65 10.52 13.67
C ILE A 250 20.55 11.43 14.51
N SER A 251 20.12 11.79 15.72
CA SER A 251 20.92 12.56 16.67
C SER A 251 21.03 11.81 18.01
N ALA A 252 22.27 11.49 18.39
CA ALA A 252 22.57 10.75 19.61
C ALA A 252 23.03 11.68 20.75
N THR A 253 22.82 11.26 21.99
CA THR A 253 23.11 12.11 23.17
C THR A 253 24.59 12.30 23.49
N ASP A 254 25.50 11.57 22.83
CA ASP A 254 26.95 11.78 22.91
C ASP A 254 27.47 12.83 21.91
N GLY A 255 26.58 13.38 21.07
CA GLY A 255 26.92 14.32 20.01
C GLY A 255 27.25 13.66 18.67
N SER A 256 27.18 12.33 18.56
CA SER A 256 27.18 11.68 17.25
C SER A 256 25.87 11.94 16.50
N ALA A 257 25.96 12.10 15.19
CA ALA A 257 24.83 12.40 14.34
C ALA A 257 24.98 11.71 12.98
N VAL A 258 23.86 11.21 12.45
CA VAL A 258 23.73 10.80 11.05
C VAL A 258 22.94 11.92 10.36
N GLU A 259 23.69 12.83 9.74
CA GLU A 259 23.16 13.82 8.82
C GLU A 259 22.81 13.13 7.49
N LEU A 260 21.71 13.53 6.87
CA LEU A 260 21.46 13.16 5.48
C LEU A 260 22.30 14.09 4.60
N PRO A 261 22.98 13.59 3.57
CA PRO A 261 23.56 14.49 2.59
C PRO A 261 22.45 15.29 1.89
N PRO A 262 22.76 16.50 1.40
CA PRO A 262 21.80 17.33 0.69
C PRO A 262 21.18 16.56 -0.48
N ALA A 263 19.86 16.57 -0.56
CA ALA A 263 19.04 15.56 -1.23
C ALA A 263 19.42 15.23 -2.71
N THR A 264 20.34 14.28 -2.89
CA THR A 264 20.57 13.56 -4.16
C THR A 264 21.01 12.10 -4.02
N THR A 265 21.57 11.65 -2.89
CA THR A 265 21.99 10.24 -2.68
C THR A 265 21.95 9.85 -1.19
N LEU A 266 21.16 8.86 -0.78
CA LEU A 266 21.25 8.29 0.57
C LEU A 266 22.51 7.41 0.71
N PRO A 267 23.40 7.65 1.68
CA PRO A 267 24.33 6.66 2.22
C PRO A 267 23.62 5.95 3.40
N PRO A 268 24.02 4.72 3.72
CA PRO A 268 23.02 3.77 4.19
C PRO A 268 22.90 3.84 5.74
N PRO A 269 21.77 3.39 6.33
CA PRO A 269 21.88 2.69 7.62
C PRO A 269 22.79 1.47 7.41
N THR A 270 23.24 0.75 8.43
CA THR A 270 23.89 -0.55 8.17
C THR A 270 22.85 -1.59 7.77
N SER A 271 22.37 -1.47 6.52
CA SER A 271 21.59 -2.45 5.77
C SER A 271 22.50 -3.05 4.71
N VAL A 272 22.39 -4.37 4.52
CA VAL A 272 22.90 -5.07 3.34
C VAL A 272 22.27 -4.44 2.07
N ASP A 273 22.86 -4.62 0.89
CA ASP A 273 22.17 -4.32 -0.37
C ASP A 273 20.96 -5.26 -0.48
N VAL A 274 19.79 -4.81 -0.01
CA VAL A 274 18.54 -5.56 -0.12
C VAL A 274 17.93 -5.22 -1.48
N ASP A 275 17.72 -6.23 -2.31
CA ASP A 275 17.01 -6.07 -3.57
C ASP A 275 15.59 -5.51 -3.37
N ALA A 276 15.09 -4.79 -4.39
CA ALA A 276 13.78 -4.18 -4.31
C ALA A 276 12.69 -5.26 -4.20
N PRO A 277 11.77 -5.18 -3.20
CA PRO A 277 10.76 -6.22 -3.03
C PRO A 277 9.90 -6.39 -4.29
N SER A 278 9.53 -7.65 -4.58
CA SER A 278 8.68 -8.01 -5.72
C SER A 278 7.51 -7.05 -5.93
N GLU A 279 7.34 -6.52 -7.15
CA GLU A 279 6.27 -5.58 -7.47
C GLU A 279 4.86 -6.10 -7.12
N ARG A 280 4.67 -7.43 -7.04
CA ARG A 280 3.41 -8.07 -6.60
C ARG A 280 3.03 -7.72 -5.17
N LEU A 281 4.01 -7.46 -4.29
CA LEU A 281 3.81 -7.08 -2.89
C LEU A 281 3.59 -5.57 -2.72
N LEU A 282 3.91 -4.78 -3.73
CA LEU A 282 3.92 -3.31 -3.70
C LEU A 282 2.60 -2.73 -4.21
N ASN A 283 2.35 -1.47 -3.89
CA ASN A 283 1.18 -0.74 -4.37
C ASN A 283 1.35 -0.31 -5.85
N GLN A 284 0.22 -0.08 -6.53
CA GLN A 284 0.22 0.31 -7.95
C GLN A 284 0.35 1.83 -8.18
N PHE A 285 0.39 2.65 -7.11
CA PHE A 285 0.40 4.11 -7.21
C PHE A 285 1.18 4.75 -6.05
N THR A 286 2.29 5.45 -6.32
CA THR A 286 2.68 6.74 -5.69
C THR A 286 4.11 7.16 -6.10
N THR A 287 4.35 8.48 -6.10
CA THR A 287 5.69 9.12 -6.27
C THR A 287 6.15 9.83 -4.99
N MET A 288 5.56 9.46 -3.85
CA MET A 288 5.74 10.13 -2.55
C MET A 288 6.90 9.54 -1.74
N TYR A 289 7.19 8.24 -1.89
CA TYR A 289 8.32 7.55 -1.25
C TYR A 289 9.46 7.31 -2.25
N SER A 290 10.56 6.68 -1.80
CA SER A 290 11.75 6.41 -2.63
C SER A 290 11.56 5.22 -3.58
N ARG A 291 10.82 4.19 -3.14
CA ARG A 291 10.28 3.07 -3.93
C ARG A 291 8.76 2.99 -3.74
N LYS A 292 8.05 2.22 -4.58
CA LYS A 292 6.63 1.89 -4.34
C LYS A 292 6.53 1.26 -2.93
N PRO A 293 5.65 1.74 -2.04
CA PRO A 293 5.46 1.14 -0.73
C PRO A 293 4.71 -0.19 -0.86
N TYR A 294 4.77 -1.04 0.17
CA TYR A 294 3.98 -2.27 0.22
C TYR A 294 2.46 -1.99 0.07
N TYR A 295 1.72 -2.97 -0.43
CA TYR A 295 0.27 -2.87 -0.55
C TYR A 295 -0.38 -2.90 0.85
N ILE A 296 -1.21 -1.90 1.13
CA ILE A 296 -2.02 -1.84 2.36
C ILE A 296 -3.51 -1.71 2.04
N ARG A 297 -4.35 -2.27 2.91
CA ARG A 297 -5.80 -2.19 2.81
C ARG A 297 -6.38 -1.80 4.17
N GLN A 298 -7.26 -0.80 4.19
CA GLN A 298 -8.02 -0.46 5.39
C GLN A 298 -9.10 -1.50 5.65
N ARG A 299 -9.32 -1.82 6.93
CA ARG A 299 -10.43 -2.67 7.39
C ARG A 299 -11.76 -2.17 6.83
N PRO A 300 -12.56 -3.01 6.15
CA PRO A 300 -13.86 -2.63 5.63
C PRO A 300 -14.85 -2.36 6.77
N GLN A 301 -15.59 -1.25 6.66
CA GLN A 301 -16.69 -0.89 7.59
C GLN A 301 -18.07 -0.86 6.90
N TYR A 302 -18.12 -1.14 5.60
CA TYR A 302 -19.34 -1.23 4.79
C TYR A 302 -20.22 0.04 4.82
N ASP A 303 -19.60 1.22 4.92
CA ASP A 303 -20.28 2.51 5.14
C ASP A 303 -21.35 2.89 4.10
N ALA A 304 -21.24 2.32 2.89
CA ALA A 304 -22.16 2.51 1.78
C ALA A 304 -23.33 1.50 1.73
N PHE A 305 -23.31 0.45 2.56
CA PHE A 305 -24.34 -0.60 2.57
C PHE A 305 -25.60 -0.11 3.28
N THR A 306 -26.77 -0.55 2.79
CA THR A 306 -28.06 -0.32 3.45
C THR A 306 -28.49 -1.55 4.25
N LEU A 307 -29.54 -1.44 5.07
CA LEU A 307 -30.09 -2.60 5.79
C LEU A 307 -30.60 -3.70 4.84
N ASP A 308 -31.04 -3.34 3.62
CA ASP A 308 -31.46 -4.31 2.60
C ASP A 308 -30.26 -5.07 1.98
N ASP A 309 -29.04 -4.63 2.27
CA ASP A 309 -27.78 -5.26 1.84
C ASP A 309 -27.16 -6.17 2.90
N ILE A 310 -27.77 -6.26 4.09
CA ILE A 310 -27.29 -7.07 5.21
C ILE A 310 -28.17 -8.31 5.35
N ILE A 311 -27.56 -9.50 5.23
CA ILE A 311 -28.19 -10.79 5.48
C ILE A 311 -27.82 -11.22 6.90
N ASN A 312 -28.73 -10.99 7.84
CA ASN A 312 -28.58 -11.47 9.23
C ASN A 312 -28.83 -12.99 9.28
N VAL A 313 -27.82 -13.76 9.66
CA VAL A 313 -27.90 -15.24 9.71
C VAL A 313 -29.07 -15.75 10.57
N LYS A 314 -29.46 -15.02 11.63
CA LYS A 314 -30.53 -15.44 12.55
C LYS A 314 -31.93 -15.38 11.93
N ASP A 315 -32.14 -14.52 10.93
CA ASP A 315 -33.40 -14.46 10.17
C ASP A 315 -33.56 -15.65 9.21
N HIS A 316 -32.47 -16.39 8.96
CA HIS A 316 -32.41 -17.58 8.11
C HIS A 316 -32.30 -18.90 8.90
N GLY A 317 -32.59 -18.88 10.21
CA GLY A 317 -32.71 -20.08 11.04
C GLY A 317 -31.41 -20.56 11.70
N VAL A 318 -30.31 -19.83 11.54
CA VAL A 318 -29.09 -20.00 12.34
C VAL A 318 -29.36 -19.49 13.77
N LYS A 319 -29.00 -20.25 14.80
CA LYS A 319 -29.38 -19.91 16.19
C LYS A 319 -28.31 -19.07 16.89
N GLY A 320 -27.06 -19.49 16.83
CA GLY A 320 -25.98 -18.96 17.65
C GLY A 320 -26.23 -19.14 19.15
N ASP A 321 -26.93 -20.22 19.53
CA ASP A 321 -27.38 -20.47 20.92
C ASP A 321 -26.36 -21.23 21.77
N GLY A 322 -25.26 -21.70 21.16
CA GLY A 322 -24.18 -22.44 21.80
C GLY A 322 -24.47 -23.92 22.05
N VAL A 323 -25.61 -24.46 21.58
CA VAL A 323 -26.01 -25.85 21.84
C VAL A 323 -26.53 -26.55 20.58
N GLY A 324 -27.30 -25.86 19.75
CA GLY A 324 -27.85 -26.39 18.52
C GLY A 324 -26.80 -26.38 17.40
N ASP A 325 -26.71 -27.50 16.68
CA ASP A 325 -25.97 -27.56 15.42
C ASP A 325 -26.58 -26.61 14.39
N ASP A 326 -25.77 -25.65 13.95
CA ASP A 326 -26.10 -24.60 12.98
C ASP A 326 -25.47 -24.88 11.59
N THR A 327 -24.70 -25.97 11.41
CA THR A 327 -23.92 -26.27 10.19
C THR A 327 -24.75 -26.17 8.90
N ALA A 328 -25.92 -26.81 8.89
CA ALA A 328 -26.78 -26.83 7.71
C ALA A 328 -27.42 -25.47 7.41
N ALA A 329 -27.75 -24.70 8.44
CA ALA A 329 -28.34 -23.36 8.29
C ALA A 329 -27.29 -22.35 7.81
N ILE A 330 -26.08 -22.37 8.38
CA ILE A 330 -24.97 -21.50 7.95
C ILE A 330 -24.60 -21.78 6.50
N ASN A 331 -24.43 -23.06 6.11
CA ASN A 331 -24.16 -23.41 4.71
C ASN A 331 -25.29 -22.98 3.76
N SER A 332 -26.55 -22.98 4.20
CA SER A 332 -27.66 -22.44 3.41
C SER A 332 -27.61 -20.92 3.25
N VAL A 333 -27.11 -20.17 4.24
CA VAL A 333 -26.92 -18.71 4.15
C VAL A 333 -25.70 -18.37 3.30
N MET A 334 -24.62 -19.15 3.38
CA MET A 334 -23.44 -18.96 2.52
C MET A 334 -23.78 -19.13 1.03
N GLY A 335 -24.76 -19.97 0.68
CA GLY A 335 -25.33 -20.05 -0.67
C GLY A 335 -26.08 -18.81 -1.16
N MET A 336 -26.28 -17.79 -0.30
CA MET A 336 -26.84 -16.47 -0.64
C MET A 336 -25.80 -15.35 -0.68
N ALA A 337 -24.52 -15.65 -0.40
CA ALA A 337 -23.46 -14.64 -0.36
C ALA A 337 -23.19 -14.05 -1.75
N SER A 338 -22.85 -12.75 -1.78
CA SER A 338 -22.36 -12.04 -2.95
C SER A 338 -21.50 -10.87 -2.53
N THR A 339 -20.69 -10.31 -3.44
CA THR A 339 -19.97 -9.04 -3.20
C THR A 339 -20.89 -7.83 -3.03
N SER A 340 -22.19 -8.00 -3.17
CA SER A 340 -23.23 -6.99 -2.94
C SER A 340 -24.08 -7.23 -1.69
N LYS A 341 -23.79 -8.28 -0.90
CA LYS A 341 -24.51 -8.62 0.32
C LYS A 341 -23.57 -9.00 1.46
N LEU A 342 -23.76 -8.37 2.61
CA LEU A 342 -22.98 -8.59 3.81
C LEU A 342 -23.65 -9.66 4.69
N ILE A 343 -23.01 -10.81 4.84
CA ILE A 343 -23.44 -11.86 5.77
C ILE A 343 -23.06 -11.42 7.18
N TYR A 344 -24.08 -11.09 7.98
CA TYR A 344 -23.91 -10.59 9.34
C TYR A 344 -24.20 -11.70 10.35
N PHE A 345 -23.22 -11.98 11.21
CA PHE A 345 -23.35 -12.84 12.38
C PHE A 345 -23.55 -11.97 13.62
N PRO A 346 -24.76 -11.91 14.22
CA PRO A 346 -24.94 -11.28 15.52
C PRO A 346 -24.18 -12.03 16.61
N ALA A 347 -23.95 -11.40 17.76
CA ALA A 347 -23.23 -12.02 18.86
C ALA A 347 -23.86 -13.35 19.27
N GLY A 348 -23.02 -14.37 19.44
CA GLY A 348 -23.44 -15.74 19.69
C GLY A 348 -22.32 -16.75 19.45
N SER A 349 -22.60 -18.00 19.82
CA SER A 349 -21.73 -19.14 19.59
C SER A 349 -22.47 -20.16 18.73
N TYR A 350 -21.91 -20.45 17.57
CA TYR A 350 -22.52 -21.19 16.47
C TYR A 350 -21.85 -22.56 16.42
N ILE A 351 -22.52 -23.60 16.95
CA ILE A 351 -21.98 -24.96 16.97
C ILE A 351 -22.03 -25.52 15.57
N VAL A 352 -20.90 -26.07 15.11
CA VAL A 352 -20.80 -26.73 13.80
C VAL A 352 -20.21 -28.13 13.98
N THR A 353 -20.88 -29.14 13.40
CA THR A 353 -20.45 -30.55 13.43
C THR A 353 -20.00 -31.05 12.05
N GLY A 354 -19.76 -30.12 11.12
CA GLY A 354 -19.25 -30.37 9.78
C GLY A 354 -18.69 -29.08 9.17
N THR A 355 -18.10 -29.18 7.99
CA THR A 355 -17.48 -28.05 7.29
C THR A 355 -18.50 -26.97 6.91
N ILE A 356 -18.14 -25.71 7.17
CA ILE A 356 -18.76 -24.50 6.62
C ILE A 356 -18.03 -24.13 5.34
N HIS A 357 -18.77 -24.02 4.24
CA HIS A 357 -18.27 -23.65 2.92
C HIS A 357 -18.54 -22.17 2.67
N VAL A 358 -17.47 -21.36 2.66
CA VAL A 358 -17.53 -19.94 2.30
C VAL A 358 -17.19 -19.82 0.80
N PRO A 359 -18.08 -19.28 -0.06
CA PRO A 359 -17.80 -19.13 -1.49
C PRO A 359 -16.81 -17.98 -1.76
N SER A 360 -16.23 -17.95 -2.97
CA SER A 360 -15.23 -16.95 -3.39
C SER A 360 -15.74 -15.50 -3.56
N HIS A 361 -16.96 -15.21 -3.12
CA HIS A 361 -17.65 -13.94 -3.29
C HIS A 361 -18.49 -13.63 -2.03
N ALA A 362 -17.86 -13.72 -0.86
CA ALA A 362 -18.52 -13.62 0.44
C ALA A 362 -17.96 -12.49 1.29
N LEU A 363 -18.83 -11.57 1.73
CA LEU A 363 -18.52 -10.56 2.72
C LEU A 363 -19.14 -11.00 4.05
N ILE A 364 -18.31 -11.19 5.09
CA ILE A 364 -18.71 -11.72 6.39
C ILE A 364 -18.25 -10.76 7.48
N THR A 365 -19.18 -10.36 8.35
CA THR A 365 -18.84 -9.60 9.57
C THR A 365 -19.59 -10.11 10.80
N GLY A 366 -18.92 -10.14 11.94
CA GLY A 366 -19.50 -10.53 13.23
C GLY A 366 -19.81 -9.34 14.13
N GLU A 367 -20.58 -9.59 15.19
CA GLU A 367 -20.78 -8.66 16.30
C GLU A 367 -20.02 -9.19 17.53
N VAL A 368 -19.05 -8.39 18.01
CA VAL A 368 -18.17 -8.71 19.16
C VAL A 368 -17.58 -10.12 19.09
N TRP A 369 -16.80 -10.40 18.03
CA TRP A 369 -16.12 -11.68 17.85
C TRP A 369 -17.07 -12.88 17.92
N SER A 370 -17.98 -12.93 16.95
CA SER A 370 -18.99 -13.99 16.83
C SER A 370 -18.33 -15.34 16.57
N GLN A 371 -18.71 -16.36 17.36
CA GLN A 371 -17.90 -17.56 17.52
C GLN A 371 -18.40 -18.73 16.68
N ILE A 372 -17.60 -19.24 15.74
CA ILE A 372 -17.84 -20.53 15.09
C ILE A 372 -17.12 -21.61 15.90
N VAL A 373 -17.85 -22.62 16.37
CA VAL A 373 -17.38 -23.60 17.37
C VAL A 373 -17.45 -25.02 16.80
N ALA A 374 -16.30 -25.61 16.49
CA ALA A 374 -16.23 -27.02 16.07
C ALA A 374 -16.63 -27.97 17.20
N SER A 375 -17.43 -28.99 16.88
CA SER A 375 -17.82 -30.05 17.80
C SER A 375 -18.08 -31.39 17.09
N GLY A 376 -18.05 -32.48 17.85
CA GLY A 376 -18.54 -33.78 17.40
C GLY A 376 -17.55 -34.63 16.57
N PRO A 377 -17.97 -35.84 16.18
CA PRO A 377 -17.07 -36.88 15.68
C PRO A 377 -16.46 -36.62 14.30
N PHE A 378 -16.99 -35.66 13.54
CA PHE A 378 -16.48 -35.31 12.21
C PHE A 378 -15.01 -34.82 12.23
N PHE A 379 -14.58 -34.22 13.34
CA PHE A 379 -13.23 -33.68 13.52
C PHE A 379 -12.33 -34.55 14.44
N GLN A 380 -12.70 -35.81 14.70
CA GLN A 380 -11.95 -36.68 15.64
C GLN A 380 -10.81 -37.50 15.00
N ASP A 381 -10.76 -37.64 13.67
CA ASP A 381 -9.73 -38.46 13.01
C ASP A 381 -8.47 -37.65 12.65
N MET A 382 -7.43 -37.76 13.47
CA MET A 382 -6.14 -37.08 13.24
C MET A 382 -5.40 -37.52 11.98
N LYS A 383 -5.73 -38.68 11.39
CA LYS A 383 -5.13 -39.20 10.15
C LYS A 383 -5.86 -38.74 8.90
N ASN A 384 -7.02 -38.11 9.08
CA ASN A 384 -7.89 -37.64 8.01
C ASN A 384 -8.50 -36.29 8.42
N PRO A 385 -7.68 -35.26 8.74
CA PRO A 385 -8.16 -34.01 9.28
C PRO A 385 -9.13 -33.31 8.35
N LYS A 386 -10.00 -32.46 8.93
CA LYS A 386 -11.12 -31.81 8.24
C LYS A 386 -11.19 -30.32 8.61
N PRO A 387 -11.40 -29.43 7.63
CA PRO A 387 -11.63 -28.01 7.90
C PRO A 387 -13.00 -27.79 8.52
N MET A 388 -13.05 -26.99 9.59
CA MET A 388 -14.29 -26.42 10.12
C MET A 388 -14.78 -25.31 9.19
N VAL A 389 -13.91 -24.38 8.78
CA VAL A 389 -14.23 -23.38 7.76
C VAL A 389 -13.36 -23.63 6.53
N LYS A 390 -13.98 -23.77 5.37
CA LYS A 390 -13.30 -23.87 4.07
C LYS A 390 -13.64 -22.63 3.24
N VAL A 391 -12.63 -21.80 2.98
CA VAL A 391 -12.78 -20.54 2.23
C VAL A 391 -12.36 -20.74 0.78
N GLY A 392 -13.35 -20.78 -0.12
CA GLY A 392 -13.18 -21.18 -1.51
C GLY A 392 -12.81 -22.65 -1.68
N ASN A 393 -12.73 -23.09 -2.94
CA ASN A 393 -12.15 -24.35 -3.36
C ASN A 393 -10.77 -24.12 -3.97
N ASP A 394 -10.00 -25.19 -4.15
CA ASP A 394 -8.67 -25.13 -4.76
C ASP A 394 -8.72 -24.53 -6.17
N GLY A 395 -8.09 -23.36 -6.35
CA GLY A 395 -8.09 -22.61 -7.60
C GLY A 395 -9.26 -21.64 -7.80
N ASP A 396 -10.16 -21.48 -6.83
CA ASP A 396 -11.17 -20.42 -6.89
C ASP A 396 -10.51 -19.04 -6.76
N GLN A 397 -10.94 -18.08 -7.57
CA GLN A 397 -10.58 -16.67 -7.47
C GLN A 397 -11.81 -15.81 -7.18
N GLY A 398 -11.63 -14.66 -6.51
CA GLY A 398 -12.71 -13.70 -6.29
C GLY A 398 -12.40 -12.66 -5.21
N THR A 399 -13.43 -12.29 -4.44
CA THR A 399 -13.42 -11.30 -3.35
C THR A 399 -14.04 -11.93 -2.11
N VAL A 400 -13.29 -12.03 -1.01
CA VAL A 400 -13.76 -12.59 0.26
C VAL A 400 -13.30 -11.71 1.40
N GLU A 401 -14.21 -11.34 2.30
CA GLU A 401 -13.86 -10.53 3.46
C GLU A 401 -14.41 -11.19 4.72
N ILE A 402 -13.56 -11.38 5.73
CA ILE A 402 -13.96 -11.91 7.04
C ILE A 402 -13.53 -10.93 8.12
N SER A 403 -14.47 -10.44 8.93
CA SER A 403 -14.19 -9.50 10.02
C SER A 403 -14.97 -9.77 11.30
N ASP A 404 -14.42 -9.40 12.46
CA ASP A 404 -15.08 -9.54 13.77
C ASP A 404 -15.58 -10.98 14.09
N MET A 405 -14.85 -12.01 13.62
CA MET A 405 -15.16 -13.43 13.84
C MET A 405 -14.14 -14.11 14.77
N LEU A 406 -14.56 -15.14 15.50
CA LEU A 406 -13.68 -15.96 16.33
C LEU A 406 -13.91 -17.45 16.01
N PHE A 407 -12.84 -18.16 15.64
CA PHE A 407 -12.87 -19.57 15.30
C PHE A 407 -12.37 -20.37 16.50
N THR A 408 -13.14 -21.36 16.95
CA THR A 408 -12.84 -22.10 18.18
C THR A 408 -13.41 -23.52 18.16
N SER A 409 -13.21 -24.29 19.23
CA SER A 409 -13.62 -25.70 19.34
C SER A 409 -14.02 -26.06 20.77
N THR A 410 -14.76 -27.17 20.92
CA THR A 410 -15.06 -27.78 22.22
C THR A 410 -14.63 -29.24 22.26
N GLY A 411 -13.92 -29.62 23.32
CA GLY A 411 -13.48 -30.98 23.57
C GLY A 411 -12.33 -31.44 22.66
N SER A 412 -12.00 -32.73 22.72
CA SER A 412 -10.89 -33.31 21.97
C SER A 412 -11.28 -33.59 20.50
N LEU A 413 -10.73 -32.80 19.58
CA LEU A 413 -10.95 -32.89 18.13
C LEU A 413 -9.61 -32.94 17.37
N PRO A 414 -8.80 -33.99 17.53
CA PRO A 414 -7.42 -34.02 17.00
C PRO A 414 -7.32 -34.11 15.46
N GLY A 415 -8.46 -34.20 14.76
CA GLY A 415 -8.57 -34.05 13.30
C GLY A 415 -9.10 -32.67 12.85
N LEU A 416 -9.26 -31.71 13.75
CA LEU A 416 -9.77 -30.37 13.41
C LEU A 416 -8.68 -29.50 12.74
N VAL A 417 -9.00 -28.96 11.57
CA VAL A 417 -8.36 -27.74 11.04
C VAL A 417 -9.37 -26.60 11.24
N LEU A 418 -9.03 -25.53 11.96
CA LEU A 418 -10.03 -24.49 12.23
C LEU A 418 -10.42 -23.74 10.94
N MET A 419 -9.44 -23.39 10.10
CA MET A 419 -9.72 -22.85 8.76
C MET A 419 -8.70 -23.31 7.70
N GLU A 420 -9.24 -23.69 6.54
CA GLU A 420 -8.53 -23.95 5.29
C GLU A 420 -8.90 -22.87 4.26
N TRP A 421 -7.92 -22.10 3.81
CA TRP A 421 -8.05 -20.96 2.91
C TRP A 421 -7.50 -21.32 1.53
N ASN A 422 -8.40 -21.46 0.56
CA ASN A 422 -8.10 -21.90 -0.81
C ASN A 422 -8.26 -20.81 -1.87
N VAL A 423 -9.01 -19.76 -1.56
CA VAL A 423 -9.33 -18.69 -2.51
C VAL A 423 -8.10 -17.81 -2.79
N ALA A 424 -7.95 -17.38 -4.04
CA ALA A 424 -7.00 -16.34 -4.43
C ALA A 424 -7.70 -15.02 -4.79
N ALA A 425 -6.98 -13.93 -4.58
CA ALA A 425 -7.37 -12.57 -4.88
C ALA A 425 -7.57 -12.37 -6.40
N GLU A 426 -8.74 -11.89 -6.83
CA GLU A 426 -8.95 -11.48 -8.22
C GLU A 426 -8.27 -10.11 -8.53
N HIS A 427 -8.04 -9.30 -7.50
CA HIS A 427 -7.19 -8.10 -7.49
C HIS A 427 -6.54 -7.92 -6.11
N GLN A 428 -5.39 -7.21 -6.00
CA GLN A 428 -4.65 -7.09 -4.72
C GLN A 428 -5.58 -6.72 -3.55
N GLY A 429 -5.50 -7.50 -2.47
CA GLY A 429 -6.29 -7.31 -1.24
C GLY A 429 -7.78 -7.69 -1.31
N SER A 430 -8.31 -8.18 -2.44
CA SER A 430 -9.73 -8.57 -2.59
C SER A 430 -10.16 -9.73 -1.69
N VAL A 431 -9.26 -10.68 -1.38
CA VAL A 431 -9.48 -11.72 -0.37
C VAL A 431 -8.69 -11.37 0.90
N ALA A 432 -9.40 -11.18 2.01
CA ALA A 432 -8.84 -10.56 3.20
C ALA A 432 -9.55 -10.95 4.52
N MET A 433 -8.82 -10.82 5.62
CA MET A 433 -9.30 -11.08 6.99
C MET A 433 -8.82 -9.97 7.93
N PHE A 434 -9.73 -9.41 8.74
CA PHE A 434 -9.47 -8.26 9.62
C PHE A 434 -10.09 -8.46 11.00
N ASP A 435 -9.31 -8.32 12.08
CA ASP A 435 -9.81 -8.49 13.45
C ASP A 435 -10.57 -9.83 13.66
N ALA A 436 -10.13 -10.89 12.97
CA ALA A 436 -10.67 -12.23 13.15
C ALA A 436 -9.56 -13.16 13.67
N HIS A 437 -9.91 -14.01 14.61
CA HIS A 437 -8.93 -14.72 15.43
C HIS A 437 -9.30 -16.20 15.60
N PHE A 438 -8.33 -16.99 16.02
CA PHE A 438 -8.47 -18.40 16.39
C PHE A 438 -8.16 -18.55 17.88
N ARG A 439 -9.03 -19.21 18.63
CA ARG A 439 -8.81 -19.58 20.03
C ARG A 439 -9.11 -21.05 20.24
N VAL A 440 -8.20 -21.81 20.84
CA VAL A 440 -8.46 -23.20 21.22
C VAL A 440 -8.28 -23.38 22.73
N GLY A 441 -9.39 -23.66 23.44
CA GLY A 441 -9.42 -23.81 24.90
C GLY A 441 -9.45 -22.49 25.67
N GLY A 442 -9.25 -22.58 27.00
CA GLY A 442 -8.99 -21.43 27.88
C GLY A 442 -10.14 -20.45 28.08
N ALA A 443 -11.38 -20.87 27.83
CA ALA A 443 -12.54 -20.00 27.90
C ALA A 443 -13.80 -20.78 28.28
N TYR A 444 -14.69 -20.18 29.07
CA TYR A 444 -16.03 -20.74 29.22
C TYR A 444 -16.89 -20.45 27.98
N GLY A 445 -17.64 -21.45 27.54
CA GLY A 445 -18.96 -21.16 26.98
C GLY A 445 -19.88 -20.63 28.09
N SER A 446 -20.71 -19.62 27.83
CA SER A 446 -21.28 -18.70 28.84
C SER A 446 -22.35 -19.22 29.82
N SER A 447 -22.23 -20.45 30.35
CA SER A 447 -23.30 -21.13 31.10
C SER A 447 -23.42 -20.80 32.61
N LYS A 448 -22.47 -20.11 33.24
CA LYS A 448 -22.42 -19.94 34.71
C LYS A 448 -23.28 -18.82 35.31
N TYR A 449 -23.95 -17.98 34.51
CA TYR A 449 -24.82 -16.89 35.02
C TYR A 449 -26.27 -17.01 34.51
N PRO A 450 -27.28 -17.19 35.39
CA PRO A 450 -28.67 -17.26 34.97
C PRO A 450 -29.20 -15.89 34.53
N THR A 451 -29.77 -15.86 33.31
CA THR A 451 -30.67 -14.86 32.73
C THR A 451 -31.08 -13.65 33.60
N LEU A 452 -30.22 -12.61 33.67
CA LEU A 452 -30.67 -11.29 34.12
C LEU A 452 -31.50 -10.60 33.03
N ARG A 453 -32.67 -10.07 33.44
CA ARG A 453 -33.64 -9.39 32.58
C ARG A 453 -33.09 -8.08 32.04
N SER A 454 -33.50 -7.75 30.82
CA SER A 454 -33.35 -6.41 30.23
C SER A 454 -33.92 -5.34 31.18
N LEU A 455 -33.08 -4.35 31.52
CA LEU A 455 -33.51 -3.04 31.98
C LEU A 455 -33.19 -2.05 30.85
N LEU A 456 -34.25 -1.53 30.23
CA LEU A 456 -34.20 -0.54 29.15
C LEU A 456 -33.60 0.79 29.63
N PHE A 457 -32.28 0.91 29.57
CA PHE A 457 -31.62 2.21 29.42
C PHE A 457 -31.57 2.56 27.94
N ARG A 458 -32.12 3.72 27.56
CA ARG A 458 -32.04 4.22 26.19
C ARG A 458 -30.57 4.51 25.85
N GLY A 459 -29.96 3.69 24.99
CA GLY A 459 -28.61 3.89 24.46
C GLY A 459 -27.59 2.79 24.74
N ILE A 460 -27.94 1.73 25.49
CA ILE A 460 -27.04 0.57 25.69
C ILE A 460 -27.74 -0.69 25.16
N HIS A 461 -27.12 -1.37 24.20
CA HIS A 461 -27.48 -2.72 23.79
C HIS A 461 -26.41 -3.67 24.31
N GLN A 462 -26.74 -4.40 25.38
CA GLN A 462 -25.84 -5.41 25.93
C GLN A 462 -25.99 -6.68 25.11
N CYS A 463 -25.07 -6.88 24.17
CA CYS A 463 -24.94 -8.08 23.36
C CYS A 463 -24.83 -9.31 24.30
N LYS A 464 -25.64 -10.35 24.08
CA LYS A 464 -25.59 -11.58 24.88
C LYS A 464 -25.01 -12.69 24.03
N LEU A 465 -23.72 -12.99 24.24
CA LEU A 465 -23.10 -14.23 23.79
C LEU A 465 -23.79 -15.42 24.47
N THR A 466 -24.42 -16.28 23.69
CA THR A 466 -25.19 -17.44 24.18
C THR A 466 -24.27 -18.61 24.58
N ALA A 467 -24.76 -19.47 25.47
CA ALA A 467 -23.93 -20.36 26.26
C ALA A 467 -23.62 -21.71 25.60
N VAL A 468 -22.35 -21.93 25.23
CA VAL A 468 -21.77 -23.27 25.05
C VAL A 468 -21.40 -23.87 26.42
N PHE A 469 -21.14 -25.16 26.49
CA PHE A 469 -20.15 -25.71 27.43
C PHE A 469 -18.90 -26.00 26.62
N LEU A 470 -17.91 -25.11 26.68
CA LEU A 470 -16.59 -25.43 26.15
C LEU A 470 -15.92 -26.40 27.14
N GLU A 471 -15.84 -27.66 26.74
CA GLU A 471 -14.84 -28.59 27.27
C GLU A 471 -13.47 -28.10 26.75
N LEU A 472 -12.42 -28.11 27.59
CA LEU A 472 -11.07 -27.48 27.44
C LEU A 472 -10.82 -26.26 28.38
N THR A 473 -11.42 -26.28 29.58
CA THR A 473 -11.17 -25.29 30.66
C THR A 473 -10.14 -25.80 31.67
N LEU A 474 -9.77 -24.99 32.68
CA LEU A 474 -8.94 -25.43 33.81
C LEU A 474 -9.45 -26.71 34.51
N ALA A 475 -10.76 -26.97 34.48
CA ALA A 475 -11.36 -28.17 35.06
C ALA A 475 -11.06 -29.45 34.25
N ASP A 476 -10.87 -29.32 32.95
CA ASP A 476 -10.64 -30.42 32.00
C ASP A 476 -9.13 -30.60 31.71
N CYS A 477 -8.42 -29.48 31.62
CA CYS A 477 -7.03 -29.34 31.20
C CYS A 477 -6.19 -28.60 32.25
N PRO A 478 -6.07 -29.13 33.48
CA PRO A 478 -5.32 -28.49 34.56
C PRO A 478 -3.82 -28.37 34.21
N LYS A 479 -3.11 -27.41 34.81
CA LYS A 479 -1.64 -27.30 34.74
C LYS A 479 -0.95 -28.61 35.15
N VAL A 480 -0.52 -29.43 34.19
CA VAL A 480 0.21 -30.69 34.42
C VAL A 480 1.31 -30.91 33.37
N THR A 481 2.38 -31.61 33.75
CA THR A 481 3.53 -31.92 32.88
C THR A 481 3.28 -33.18 32.02
N SER A 482 2.06 -33.34 31.52
CA SER A 482 1.64 -34.47 30.67
C SER A 482 0.32 -34.11 29.96
N ILE A 483 0.23 -34.22 28.65
CA ILE A 483 -0.98 -33.81 27.91
C ILE A 483 -2.13 -34.79 28.19
N PRO A 484 -3.25 -34.36 28.83
CA PRO A 484 -4.41 -35.24 29.01
C PRO A 484 -5.09 -35.52 27.66
N SER A 485 -5.62 -36.73 27.46
CA SER A 485 -6.24 -37.10 26.18
C SER A 485 -7.46 -36.23 25.81
N ALA A 486 -8.20 -35.73 26.80
CA ALA A 486 -9.29 -34.78 26.60
C ALA A 486 -8.84 -33.40 26.08
N CYS A 487 -7.54 -33.09 26.21
CA CYS A 487 -6.96 -31.79 25.89
C CYS A 487 -6.23 -31.74 24.54
N VAL A 488 -6.27 -32.84 23.78
CA VAL A 488 -5.77 -32.91 22.40
C VAL A 488 -6.86 -32.31 21.50
N ALA A 489 -6.76 -31.00 21.26
CA ALA A 489 -7.89 -30.15 20.91
C ALA A 489 -8.06 -29.87 19.40
N ALA A 490 -6.96 -29.77 18.65
CA ALA A 490 -6.99 -29.54 17.20
C ALA A 490 -5.73 -30.06 16.49
N SER A 491 -5.82 -30.25 15.18
CA SER A 491 -4.70 -30.58 14.30
C SER A 491 -3.97 -29.34 13.77
N MET A 492 -4.71 -28.28 13.43
CA MET A 492 -4.14 -27.03 12.90
C MET A 492 -5.06 -25.83 13.15
N LEU A 493 -4.48 -24.64 13.39
CA LEU A 493 -5.24 -23.38 13.46
C LEU A 493 -5.61 -22.86 12.05
N PHE A 494 -4.61 -22.64 11.19
CA PHE A 494 -4.82 -21.98 9.91
C PHE A 494 -3.96 -22.57 8.79
N HIS A 495 -4.57 -22.81 7.63
CA HIS A 495 -3.90 -23.34 6.43
C HIS A 495 -4.20 -22.44 5.23
N VAL A 496 -3.17 -21.82 4.64
CA VAL A 496 -3.26 -21.18 3.31
C VAL A 496 -2.69 -22.15 2.29
N THR A 497 -3.54 -22.66 1.40
CA THR A 497 -3.18 -23.76 0.48
C THR A 497 -2.42 -23.26 -0.77
N PRO A 498 -1.77 -24.14 -1.56
CA PRO A 498 -0.76 -23.72 -2.54
C PRO A 498 -1.18 -22.71 -3.61
N LYS A 499 -2.47 -22.71 -4.01
CA LYS A 499 -3.00 -21.77 -5.02
C LYS A 499 -3.67 -20.54 -4.40
N ALA A 500 -3.76 -20.47 -3.08
CA ALA A 500 -4.44 -19.41 -2.36
C ALA A 500 -3.48 -18.26 -2.05
N ASN A 501 -4.03 -17.09 -1.79
CA ASN A 501 -3.28 -15.93 -1.29
C ASN A 501 -4.24 -15.02 -0.48
N GLY A 502 -3.75 -13.92 0.09
CA GLY A 502 -4.65 -12.96 0.76
C GLY A 502 -3.99 -11.93 1.67
N TYR A 503 -4.83 -11.06 2.24
CA TYR A 503 -4.44 -9.98 3.14
C TYR A 503 -4.99 -10.22 4.55
N PHE A 504 -4.13 -10.47 5.53
CA PHE A 504 -4.51 -10.83 6.89
C PHE A 504 -3.99 -9.76 7.86
N GLU A 505 -4.88 -9.00 8.50
CA GLU A 505 -4.55 -7.88 9.39
C GLU A 505 -5.14 -8.13 10.80
N ASN A 506 -4.30 -8.04 11.83
CA ASN A 506 -4.65 -8.36 13.23
C ASN A 506 -5.28 -9.76 13.39
N VAL A 507 -4.60 -10.79 12.87
CA VAL A 507 -5.04 -12.19 12.98
C VAL A 507 -4.19 -12.90 14.05
N TRP A 508 -4.86 -13.42 15.09
CA TRP A 508 -4.21 -14.08 16.23
C TRP A 508 -4.63 -15.54 16.31
N GLY A 509 -3.66 -16.45 16.31
CA GLY A 509 -3.83 -17.87 16.53
C GLY A 509 -3.36 -18.30 17.91
N TRP A 510 -4.28 -18.35 18.88
CA TRP A 510 -3.95 -18.65 20.28
C TRP A 510 -4.43 -20.04 20.70
N VAL A 511 -3.50 -20.89 21.11
CA VAL A 511 -3.78 -22.13 21.83
C VAL A 511 -3.66 -21.84 23.31
N ALA A 512 -4.72 -22.02 24.10
CA ALA A 512 -4.76 -21.45 25.44
C ALA A 512 -3.66 -21.95 26.37
N ASP A 513 -2.84 -21.02 26.84
CA ASP A 513 -1.85 -21.23 27.91
C ASP A 513 -2.46 -21.05 29.31
N HIS A 514 -3.55 -20.27 29.43
CA HIS A 514 -4.31 -20.04 30.67
C HIS A 514 -5.84 -19.96 30.46
N ASP A 515 -6.61 -20.02 31.55
CA ASP A 515 -8.08 -19.90 31.55
C ASP A 515 -8.53 -18.43 31.74
N LEU A 516 -9.14 -17.85 30.69
CA LEU A 516 -9.65 -16.47 30.61
C LEU A 516 -10.90 -16.18 31.45
N ASP A 517 -11.46 -17.18 32.14
CA ASP A 517 -12.58 -16.98 33.07
C ASP A 517 -12.29 -17.54 34.48
N ASP A 518 -11.06 -18.00 34.74
CA ASP A 518 -10.55 -18.20 36.09
C ASP A 518 -10.02 -16.86 36.66
N PRO A 519 -10.52 -16.36 37.81
CA PRO A 519 -10.10 -15.06 38.38
C PRO A 519 -8.63 -14.95 38.84
N LYS A 520 -7.78 -15.93 38.52
CA LYS A 520 -6.33 -15.91 38.76
C LYS A 520 -5.51 -16.06 37.47
N ASN A 521 -6.16 -16.14 36.30
CA ASN A 521 -5.54 -16.52 35.03
C ASN A 521 -4.68 -17.79 35.18
N THR A 522 -5.22 -18.85 35.83
CA THR A 522 -4.44 -20.08 36.07
C THR A 522 -4.10 -20.76 34.74
N MET A 523 -2.82 -21.10 34.56
CA MET A 523 -2.32 -21.85 33.39
C MET A 523 -3.03 -23.19 33.18
N VAL A 524 -3.16 -23.60 31.91
CA VAL A 524 -3.80 -24.85 31.47
C VAL A 524 -2.86 -25.66 30.55
N THR A 525 -3.21 -26.91 30.28
CA THR A 525 -2.46 -27.81 29.38
C THR A 525 -3.34 -28.20 28.19
N VAL A 526 -3.45 -27.31 27.19
CA VAL A 526 -4.20 -27.54 25.94
C VAL A 526 -3.20 -27.82 24.80
N ALA A 527 -3.48 -28.83 23.98
CA ALA A 527 -2.58 -29.27 22.91
C ALA A 527 -3.22 -29.15 21.53
N VAL A 528 -2.58 -28.38 20.65
CA VAL A 528 -2.85 -28.31 19.20
C VAL A 528 -1.56 -28.62 18.46
N ALA A 529 -1.62 -29.36 17.35
CA ALA A 529 -0.41 -29.78 16.68
C ALA A 529 0.30 -28.61 15.96
N ARG A 530 -0.44 -27.80 15.19
CA ARG A 530 0.13 -26.83 14.25
C ARG A 530 -0.53 -25.46 14.37
N GLY A 531 0.27 -24.41 14.28
CA GLY A 531 -0.21 -23.04 14.18
C GLY A 531 -0.69 -22.72 12.77
N PHE A 532 0.07 -21.89 12.06
CA PHE A 532 -0.22 -21.42 10.71
C PHE A 532 0.70 -22.12 9.70
N LEU A 533 0.11 -22.80 8.70
CA LEU A 533 0.81 -23.34 7.53
C LEU A 533 0.50 -22.45 6.32
N ILE A 534 1.54 -21.88 5.72
CA ILE A 534 1.43 -20.99 4.57
C ILE A 534 2.15 -21.64 3.39
N GLU A 535 1.39 -22.00 2.35
CA GLU A 535 1.91 -22.63 1.12
C GLU A 535 1.71 -21.76 -0.12
N SER A 536 1.30 -20.50 0.04
CA SER A 536 0.92 -19.57 -1.04
C SER A 536 2.02 -19.41 -2.09
N LYS A 537 2.00 -20.23 -3.14
CA LYS A 537 3.16 -20.40 -4.03
C LYS A 537 3.43 -19.18 -4.91
N ASP A 538 2.37 -18.62 -5.49
CA ASP A 538 2.48 -17.49 -6.41
C ASP A 538 2.33 -16.13 -5.71
N GLY A 539 1.80 -16.14 -4.47
CA GLY A 539 1.39 -14.95 -3.73
C GLY A 539 0.39 -14.09 -4.52
N PRO A 540 0.32 -12.77 -4.28
CA PRO A 540 0.94 -12.06 -3.16
C PRO A 540 0.15 -12.27 -1.86
N THR A 541 0.86 -12.51 -0.75
CA THR A 541 0.26 -12.70 0.58
C THR A 541 0.84 -11.70 1.58
N TRP A 542 -0.03 -11.10 2.41
CA TRP A 542 0.36 -10.14 3.44
C TRP A 542 -0.16 -10.54 4.83
N LEU A 543 0.72 -10.56 5.82
CA LEU A 543 0.41 -10.84 7.23
C LEU A 543 0.79 -9.61 8.09
N TYR A 544 -0.15 -8.71 8.33
CA TYR A 544 0.08 -7.48 9.12
C TYR A 544 -0.30 -7.69 10.59
N GLY A 545 0.71 -7.64 11.47
CA GLY A 545 0.54 -7.80 12.93
C GLY A 545 -0.12 -9.12 13.31
N THR A 546 0.37 -10.25 12.78
CA THR A 546 -0.17 -11.58 13.07
C THR A 546 0.62 -12.30 14.16
N ALA A 547 -0.08 -13.03 15.01
CA ALA A 547 0.52 -13.82 16.08
C ALA A 547 0.04 -15.28 16.01
N SER A 548 0.92 -16.23 16.31
CA SER A 548 0.59 -17.67 16.40
C SER A 548 1.35 -18.26 17.58
N GLU A 549 0.64 -18.85 18.53
CA GLU A 549 1.20 -19.19 19.84
C GLU A 549 0.75 -20.56 20.36
N HIS A 550 1.67 -21.22 21.06
CA HIS A 550 1.50 -22.42 21.87
C HIS A 550 1.02 -23.69 21.13
N SER A 551 1.21 -23.78 19.82
CA SER A 551 1.11 -25.06 19.06
C SER A 551 2.34 -25.93 19.30
N ILE A 552 2.22 -27.26 19.18
CA ILE A 552 3.28 -28.21 19.57
C ILE A 552 4.38 -28.39 18.52
N LEU A 553 4.06 -28.40 17.23
CA LEU A 553 5.04 -28.69 16.16
C LEU A 553 5.72 -27.41 15.66
N TYR A 554 4.92 -26.41 15.30
CA TYR A 554 5.37 -25.10 14.84
C TYR A 554 4.29 -24.03 15.05
N GLN A 555 4.70 -22.78 15.22
CA GLN A 555 3.77 -21.64 15.18
C GLN A 555 3.54 -21.12 13.76
N TYR A 556 4.60 -20.95 12.96
CA TYR A 556 4.55 -20.66 11.53
C TYR A 556 5.37 -21.68 10.72
N ASN A 557 4.86 -22.08 9.56
CA ASN A 557 5.59 -22.87 8.57
C ASN A 557 5.33 -22.27 7.19
N PHE A 558 6.37 -21.71 6.57
CA PHE A 558 6.36 -21.14 5.23
C PHE A 558 7.02 -22.13 4.28
N TYR A 559 6.21 -22.86 3.52
CA TYR A 559 6.67 -23.94 2.66
C TYR A 559 6.29 -23.70 1.20
N ASN A 560 7.24 -23.74 0.26
CA ASN A 560 6.99 -23.53 -1.17
C ASN A 560 6.13 -22.25 -1.43
N THR A 561 6.40 -21.20 -0.66
CA THR A 561 5.66 -19.93 -0.66
C THR A 561 6.41 -18.86 -1.45
N GLY A 562 5.71 -18.06 -2.24
CA GLY A 562 6.28 -17.00 -3.05
C GLY A 562 5.58 -15.65 -2.85
N ASN A 563 6.34 -14.55 -2.94
CA ASN A 563 5.85 -13.18 -2.85
C ASN A 563 5.03 -12.96 -1.56
N LEU A 564 5.70 -13.04 -0.39
CA LEU A 564 5.06 -12.87 0.91
C LEU A 564 5.68 -11.72 1.71
N PHE A 565 4.83 -10.90 2.32
CA PHE A 565 5.19 -9.93 3.35
C PHE A 565 4.53 -10.34 4.68
N ALA A 566 5.27 -10.33 5.78
CA ALA A 566 4.72 -10.52 7.12
C ALA A 566 5.41 -9.62 8.14
N GLY A 567 4.69 -8.84 8.93
CA GLY A 567 5.33 -7.96 9.91
C GLY A 567 4.38 -7.19 10.84
N MET A 568 4.71 -7.01 12.12
CA MET A 568 5.61 -7.90 12.89
C MET A 568 4.89 -9.23 13.12
N ILE A 569 5.58 -10.36 12.93
CA ILE A 569 5.08 -11.66 13.41
C ILE A 569 5.46 -11.85 14.88
N GLN A 570 4.58 -12.46 15.67
CA GLN A 570 4.89 -12.83 17.06
C GLN A 570 4.55 -14.31 17.33
N THR A 571 5.35 -14.95 18.19
CA THR A 571 5.18 -16.35 18.60
C THR A 571 5.61 -16.62 20.04
N GLU A 572 4.95 -17.58 20.67
CA GLU A 572 5.41 -18.23 21.90
C GLU A 572 5.30 -19.76 21.80
N SER A 573 6.27 -20.48 22.36
CA SER A 573 6.19 -21.94 22.50
C SER A 573 5.24 -22.36 23.66
N PRO A 574 4.62 -23.56 23.62
CA PRO A 574 3.73 -24.01 24.68
C PRO A 574 4.45 -24.26 26.01
N TYR A 575 3.94 -23.66 27.10
CA TYR A 575 4.64 -23.57 28.39
C TYR A 575 4.91 -24.92 29.07
N PHE A 576 4.23 -25.99 28.66
CA PHE A 576 4.36 -27.34 29.21
C PHE A 576 5.39 -28.23 28.52
N GLN A 577 6.00 -27.80 27.42
CA GLN A 577 7.09 -28.55 26.76
C GLN A 577 8.32 -28.69 27.68
N TYR A 578 9.34 -29.46 27.27
CA TYR A 578 10.50 -29.92 28.07
C TYR A 578 10.33 -31.26 28.85
N THR A 579 9.34 -32.12 28.56
CA THR A 579 9.29 -33.49 29.13
C THR A 579 9.01 -34.56 28.08
N ASP A 580 9.41 -35.81 28.31
CA ASP A 580 9.07 -36.94 27.41
C ASP A 580 7.56 -37.10 27.13
N ALA A 581 6.71 -36.57 28.02
CA ALA A 581 5.24 -36.61 27.90
C ALA A 581 4.63 -35.36 27.23
N THR A 582 5.45 -34.35 26.93
CA THR A 582 5.05 -33.05 26.37
C THR A 582 5.91 -32.59 25.20
N SER A 583 6.97 -33.32 24.87
CA SER A 583 7.88 -33.03 23.76
C SER A 583 7.21 -33.25 22.40
N SER A 584 7.69 -32.57 21.37
CA SER A 584 7.20 -32.69 20.00
C SER A 584 7.67 -34.02 19.37
N PRO A 585 6.81 -34.76 18.63
CA PRO A 585 5.43 -34.46 18.24
C PRO A 585 4.35 -34.86 19.28
N GLY A 586 4.75 -35.46 20.40
CA GLY A 586 3.85 -35.84 21.50
C GLY A 586 2.67 -36.72 21.03
N PRO A 587 1.41 -36.38 21.39
CA PRO A 587 0.23 -37.14 21.00
C PRO A 587 -0.07 -37.10 19.49
N PHE A 588 0.57 -36.20 18.73
CA PHE A 588 0.31 -35.98 17.31
C PHE A 588 1.19 -36.79 16.36
N LYS A 589 2.04 -37.69 16.90
CA LYS A 589 2.95 -38.56 16.11
C LYS A 589 2.25 -39.31 14.98
N ASP A 590 1.02 -39.77 15.23
CA ASP A 590 0.19 -40.50 14.27
C ASP A 590 -0.38 -39.62 13.15
N SER A 591 -0.20 -38.29 13.23
CA SER A 591 -0.62 -37.28 12.24
C SER A 591 0.55 -36.60 11.51
N LEU A 592 1.80 -36.99 11.75
CA LEU A 592 2.96 -36.44 11.04
C LEU A 592 2.95 -36.86 9.56
N GLY A 593 3.29 -35.93 8.67
CA GLY A 593 3.30 -36.14 7.22
C GLY A 593 1.89 -36.17 6.60
N VAL A 594 0.86 -35.80 7.38
CA VAL A 594 -0.49 -35.55 6.85
C VAL A 594 -0.56 -34.18 6.17
N PHE A 595 0.25 -33.22 6.66
CA PHE A 595 0.50 -31.95 6.01
C PHE A 595 1.93 -31.93 5.44
N SER A 596 2.11 -31.09 4.43
CA SER A 596 3.40 -30.76 3.83
C SER A 596 4.34 -30.14 4.85
N ASN A 597 5.64 -30.44 4.71
CA ASN A 597 6.73 -29.90 5.53
C ASN A 597 6.51 -29.99 7.06
N ASP A 598 5.83 -31.03 7.54
CA ASP A 598 5.77 -31.33 8.97
C ASP A 598 7.20 -31.58 9.51
N PRO A 599 7.62 -30.92 10.62
CA PRO A 599 8.97 -31.05 11.15
C PRO A 599 9.26 -32.48 11.63
N ASP A 600 10.45 -32.98 11.28
CA ASP A 600 10.99 -34.21 11.86
C ASP A 600 11.86 -33.90 13.09
N PHE A 601 11.45 -34.42 14.24
CA PHE A 601 12.20 -34.36 15.51
C PHE A 601 13.08 -35.61 15.72
N SER A 602 13.38 -36.38 14.65
CA SER A 602 14.32 -37.51 14.71
C SER A 602 15.79 -37.09 14.63
N GLU A 603 16.08 -35.88 14.13
CA GLU A 603 17.44 -35.37 13.93
C GLU A 603 18.15 -34.93 15.21
N THR A 604 19.48 -35.05 15.21
CA THR A 604 20.34 -34.67 16.34
C THR A 604 20.71 -33.19 16.29
N CYS A 605 20.07 -32.39 17.14
CA CYS A 605 20.56 -31.07 17.52
C CYS A 605 21.82 -31.14 18.41
N ASN A 606 22.41 -29.98 18.70
CA ASN A 606 23.52 -29.85 19.67
C ASN A 606 23.06 -29.76 21.14
N GLY A 607 21.77 -29.53 21.40
CA GLY A 607 21.18 -29.41 22.74
C GLY A 607 20.86 -30.76 23.40
N SER A 608 20.25 -30.72 24.59
CA SER A 608 19.61 -31.92 25.13
C SER A 608 18.36 -32.27 24.30
N LYS A 609 18.00 -33.55 24.22
CA LYS A 609 16.85 -33.99 23.43
C LYS A 609 15.57 -33.21 23.76
N LEU A 610 15.30 -32.96 25.03
CA LEU A 610 14.10 -32.23 25.49
C LEU A 610 14.10 -30.74 25.12
N GLN A 611 15.27 -30.12 24.89
CA GLN A 611 15.38 -28.75 24.38
C GLN A 611 15.17 -28.66 22.85
N CYS A 612 15.18 -29.78 22.15
CA CYS A 612 15.15 -29.85 20.68
C CYS A 612 13.86 -30.48 20.14
N ASP A 613 13.25 -31.38 20.89
CA ASP A 613 11.88 -31.87 20.70
C ASP A 613 10.86 -30.79 21.20
N PHE A 614 11.00 -29.56 20.70
CA PHE A 614 10.23 -28.37 21.10
C PHE A 614 9.58 -27.72 19.87
N SER A 615 8.50 -26.94 20.03
CA SER A 615 7.85 -26.30 18.89
C SER A 615 8.75 -25.28 18.19
N TRP A 616 8.83 -25.34 16.86
CA TRP A 616 9.44 -24.27 16.08
C TRP A 616 8.64 -22.96 16.18
N ALA A 617 9.33 -21.83 16.12
CA ALA A 617 8.69 -20.51 16.02
C ALA A 617 8.32 -20.21 14.56
N ALA A 618 9.30 -20.31 13.65
CA ALA A 618 9.08 -20.26 12.22
C ALA A 618 9.94 -21.31 11.50
N MET A 619 9.41 -21.89 10.43
CA MET A 619 10.14 -22.74 9.50
C MET A 619 10.05 -22.13 8.10
N PHE A 620 11.17 -22.13 7.37
CA PHE A 620 11.26 -21.69 5.98
C PHE A 620 11.82 -22.81 5.12
N SER A 621 11.17 -23.10 4.00
CA SER A 621 11.68 -24.07 3.03
C SER A 621 11.12 -23.81 1.64
N GLN A 622 11.98 -23.76 0.63
CA GLN A 622 11.62 -23.52 -0.77
C GLN A 622 10.86 -22.19 -0.96
N VAL A 623 11.17 -21.16 -0.17
CA VAL A 623 10.45 -19.87 -0.26
C VAL A 623 11.08 -18.93 -1.29
N SER A 624 10.29 -18.01 -1.85
CA SER A 624 10.74 -17.05 -2.85
C SER A 624 10.22 -15.63 -2.58
N ASN A 625 11.09 -14.63 -2.59
CA ASN A 625 10.73 -13.21 -2.46
C ASN A 625 9.90 -12.98 -1.18
N VAL A 626 10.44 -13.40 -0.03
CA VAL A 626 9.76 -13.38 1.27
C VAL A 626 10.40 -12.38 2.20
N THR A 627 9.61 -11.44 2.71
CA THR A 627 10.03 -10.43 3.69
C THR A 627 9.31 -10.63 5.02
N ILE A 628 10.07 -10.95 6.07
CA ILE A 628 9.61 -10.90 7.46
C ILE A 628 10.05 -9.56 8.07
N ALA A 629 9.12 -8.62 8.11
CA ALA A 629 9.26 -7.24 8.54
C ALA A 629 9.06 -7.08 10.07
N GLY A 630 10.00 -7.64 10.84
CA GLY A 630 9.91 -7.74 12.29
C GLY A 630 9.41 -9.11 12.72
N ALA A 631 10.11 -9.72 13.69
CA ALA A 631 9.71 -10.97 14.32
C ALA A 631 10.00 -10.96 15.83
N GLY A 632 9.01 -11.24 16.67
CA GLY A 632 9.15 -11.42 18.12
C GLY A 632 8.91 -12.88 18.52
N LEU A 633 9.96 -13.66 18.76
CA LEU A 633 9.86 -15.12 18.91
C LEU A 633 10.36 -15.58 20.29
N TYR A 634 9.45 -16.03 21.16
CA TYR A 634 9.74 -16.18 22.59
C TYR A 634 9.57 -17.62 23.10
N SER A 635 10.46 -18.02 24.01
CA SER A 635 10.37 -19.28 24.75
C SER A 635 10.63 -19.03 26.23
N TRP A 636 9.60 -19.19 27.06
CA TRP A 636 9.60 -18.71 28.45
C TRP A 636 9.79 -19.79 29.52
N PHE A 637 9.59 -21.07 29.20
CA PHE A 637 9.43 -22.11 30.22
C PHE A 637 10.13 -23.42 29.88
N ASP A 638 10.66 -24.05 30.93
CA ASP A 638 10.93 -25.49 31.04
C ASP A 638 9.81 -26.08 31.89
N ALA A 639 8.86 -26.80 31.27
CA ALA A 639 7.74 -27.48 31.96
C ALA A 639 6.99 -26.62 33.01
N TYR A 640 6.67 -25.37 32.63
CA TYR A 640 6.11 -24.29 33.45
C TYR A 640 7.01 -23.65 34.52
N ASP A 641 8.31 -23.94 34.55
CA ASP A 641 9.30 -23.21 35.35
C ASP A 641 10.07 -22.21 34.46
N GLN A 642 9.89 -20.92 34.77
CA GLN A 642 10.56 -19.81 34.10
C GLN A 642 11.96 -19.53 34.71
N SER A 643 12.14 -19.90 35.98
CA SER A 643 13.28 -19.49 36.81
C SER A 643 14.57 -20.22 36.49
N VAL A 644 14.48 -21.34 35.77
CA VAL A 644 15.60 -22.21 35.44
C VAL A 644 16.27 -21.89 34.10
N CYS A 645 15.56 -21.25 33.16
CA CYS A 645 15.98 -21.22 31.75
C CYS A 645 16.00 -19.84 31.07
N VAL A 646 15.14 -18.89 31.45
CA VAL A 646 15.05 -17.58 30.75
C VAL A 646 16.34 -16.78 30.92
N ASP A 647 16.82 -16.61 32.15
CA ASP A 647 18.06 -15.88 32.43
C ASP A 647 19.33 -16.64 32.01
N ALA A 648 19.20 -17.92 31.68
CA ALA A 648 20.25 -18.74 31.09
C ALA A 648 20.19 -18.80 29.55
N GLN A 649 19.18 -18.17 28.94
CA GLN A 649 18.91 -18.16 27.49
C GLN A 649 18.91 -19.58 26.89
N ASN A 650 18.20 -20.51 27.52
CA ASN A 650 18.26 -21.94 27.14
C ASN A 650 16.98 -22.76 27.42
N CYS A 651 15.81 -22.12 27.48
CA CYS A 651 14.52 -22.82 27.58
C CYS A 651 14.32 -23.76 26.38
N GLN A 652 14.75 -23.32 25.20
CA GLN A 652 14.64 -24.04 23.94
C GLN A 652 15.94 -23.94 23.16
N GLN A 653 16.30 -24.98 22.39
CA GLN A 653 17.54 -24.96 21.61
C GLN A 653 17.42 -24.03 20.39
N ARG A 654 16.36 -24.16 19.57
CA ARG A 654 16.26 -23.54 18.24
C ARG A 654 14.87 -22.91 18.02
N LEU A 655 14.79 -21.72 17.43
CA LEU A 655 13.52 -21.03 17.15
C LEU A 655 13.16 -20.99 15.66
N ILE A 656 14.03 -20.47 14.81
CA ILE A 656 13.86 -20.49 13.36
C ILE A 656 14.63 -21.67 12.77
N PHE A 657 13.98 -22.43 11.89
CA PHE A 657 14.65 -23.39 11.01
C PHE A 657 14.58 -22.88 9.57
N ASP A 658 15.74 -22.60 8.98
CA ASP A 658 15.87 -22.55 7.54
C ASP A 658 16.23 -23.96 7.03
N GLN A 659 15.38 -24.51 6.17
CA GLN A 659 15.53 -25.84 5.58
C GLN A 659 16.05 -25.78 4.14
N GLY A 660 16.49 -24.60 3.69
CA GLY A 660 17.12 -24.37 2.40
C GLY A 660 16.20 -24.38 1.19
N GLY A 661 16.83 -24.09 0.04
CA GLY A 661 16.17 -23.98 -1.25
C GLY A 661 15.42 -22.67 -1.46
N ASN A 662 15.72 -21.62 -0.69
CA ASN A 662 15.05 -20.33 -0.78
C ASN A 662 15.76 -19.39 -1.77
N GLY A 663 15.01 -18.47 -2.37
CA GLY A 663 15.56 -17.33 -3.10
C GLY A 663 14.98 -16.03 -2.56
N GLU A 664 15.82 -15.08 -2.16
CA GLU A 664 15.38 -13.80 -1.58
C GLU A 664 14.49 -13.97 -0.32
N LEU A 665 14.99 -14.69 0.69
CA LEU A 665 14.40 -14.69 2.03
C LEU A 665 15.07 -13.63 2.91
N TRP A 666 14.28 -12.72 3.48
CA TRP A 666 14.76 -11.64 4.34
C TRP A 666 14.01 -11.59 5.66
N VAL A 667 14.75 -11.53 6.77
CA VAL A 667 14.21 -11.36 8.13
C VAL A 667 14.80 -10.10 8.75
N PHE A 668 13.96 -9.06 8.86
CA PHE A 668 14.28 -7.79 9.49
C PHE A 668 13.81 -7.78 10.93
N ASN A 669 14.55 -7.08 11.79
CA ASN A 669 14.21 -6.78 13.17
C ASN A 669 13.71 -8.00 13.97
N LEU A 670 14.50 -9.07 13.92
CA LEU A 670 14.25 -10.32 14.65
C LEU A 670 14.67 -10.14 16.11
N VAL A 671 13.77 -10.46 17.03
CA VAL A 671 13.96 -10.39 18.47
C VAL A 671 13.58 -11.74 19.08
N THR A 672 14.46 -12.32 19.90
CA THR A 672 14.23 -13.63 20.54
C THR A 672 14.43 -13.60 22.05
N ILE A 673 13.73 -14.49 22.74
CA ILE A 673 13.82 -14.69 24.20
C ILE A 673 13.94 -16.19 24.51
N GLY A 674 14.89 -16.52 25.40
CA GLY A 674 15.00 -17.86 25.99
C GLY A 674 15.50 -18.99 25.08
N SER A 675 16.00 -18.68 23.88
CA SER A 675 16.62 -19.66 22.99
C SER A 675 18.15 -19.64 22.99
N VAL A 676 18.78 -20.75 22.63
CA VAL A 676 20.23 -20.84 22.38
C VAL A 676 20.57 -20.35 20.98
N GLU A 677 19.82 -20.86 20.00
CA GLU A 677 19.93 -20.59 18.56
C GLU A 677 18.73 -19.72 18.14
N MET A 678 19.00 -18.58 17.52
CA MET A 678 17.98 -17.69 16.94
C MET A 678 17.51 -18.26 15.60
N ILE A 679 18.49 -18.59 14.75
CA ILE A 679 18.32 -19.20 13.44
C ILE A 679 19.29 -20.38 13.35
N SER A 680 18.80 -21.52 12.89
CA SER A 680 19.57 -22.69 12.48
C SER A 680 19.26 -22.96 11.00
N ASP A 681 20.26 -23.26 10.17
CA ASP A 681 20.06 -23.70 8.78
C ASP A 681 20.23 -25.22 8.59
N ASP A 682 20.04 -25.72 7.36
CA ASP A 682 20.28 -27.12 7.00
C ASP A 682 21.77 -27.45 6.75
N SER A 683 22.60 -26.43 6.53
CA SER A 683 24.05 -26.53 6.33
C SER A 683 24.83 -26.76 7.64
N GLY A 684 24.23 -26.43 8.78
CA GLY A 684 24.80 -26.46 10.12
C GLY A 684 25.36 -25.11 10.60
N ALA A 685 25.10 -24.01 9.89
CA ALA A 685 25.31 -22.65 10.39
C ALA A 685 24.22 -22.26 11.38
N VAL A 686 24.60 -21.44 12.36
CA VAL A 686 23.77 -21.12 13.53
C VAL A 686 24.07 -19.69 13.99
N GLU A 687 23.03 -18.88 14.09
CA GLU A 687 23.09 -17.56 14.73
C GLU A 687 22.70 -17.70 16.20
N THR A 688 23.65 -17.45 17.11
CA THR A 688 23.41 -17.69 18.55
C THR A 688 22.79 -16.47 19.24
N ALA A 689 21.85 -16.71 20.15
CA ALA A 689 21.23 -15.65 20.94
C ALA A 689 22.25 -14.97 21.87
N LYS A 690 23.24 -15.73 22.35
CA LYS A 690 24.24 -15.26 23.33
C LYS A 690 25.21 -14.23 22.74
N GLU A 691 25.56 -14.35 21.47
CA GLU A 691 26.40 -13.38 20.77
C GLU A 691 25.62 -12.11 20.40
N ASN A 692 24.31 -12.25 20.20
CA ASN A 692 23.38 -11.18 19.80
C ASN A 692 22.54 -10.62 20.98
N THR A 693 22.98 -10.80 22.23
CA THR A 693 22.22 -10.37 23.43
C THR A 693 22.25 -8.86 23.63
N GLN A 694 21.09 -8.21 23.49
CA GLN A 694 20.97 -6.75 23.65
C GLN A 694 20.76 -6.35 25.12
N ALA A 695 20.00 -7.12 25.89
CA ALA A 695 19.63 -6.78 27.26
C ALA A 695 20.78 -6.94 28.29
N ASN A 696 20.71 -6.16 29.38
CA ASN A 696 21.62 -6.26 30.53
C ASN A 696 20.94 -6.75 31.82
N ALA A 697 19.63 -6.97 31.79
CA ALA A 697 18.77 -7.35 32.90
C ALA A 697 17.66 -8.29 32.41
N HIS A 698 16.95 -8.93 33.35
CA HIS A 698 15.83 -9.82 33.06
C HIS A 698 14.67 -9.09 32.33
N PRO A 699 14.06 -9.70 31.29
CA PRO A 699 14.49 -10.92 30.60
C PRO A 699 15.69 -10.64 29.67
N PHE A 700 16.65 -11.57 29.61
CA PHE A 700 17.75 -11.48 28.64
C PHE A 700 17.26 -11.80 27.23
N TRP A 701 17.04 -10.76 26.43
CA TRP A 701 16.60 -10.85 25.05
C TRP A 701 17.71 -10.48 24.06
N SER A 702 17.60 -11.04 22.86
CA SER A 702 18.59 -10.98 21.79
C SER A 702 17.95 -10.48 20.50
N ALA A 703 18.72 -9.83 19.63
CA ALA A 703 18.17 -9.29 18.40
C ALA A 703 19.16 -9.30 17.22
N LEU A 704 18.61 -9.45 16.03
CA LEU A 704 19.31 -9.31 14.75
C LEU A 704 18.61 -8.20 13.95
N ALA A 705 19.39 -7.26 13.46
CA ALA A 705 18.87 -6.16 12.65
C ALA A 705 18.34 -6.69 11.31
N VAL A 706 19.15 -7.45 10.59
CA VAL A 706 18.78 -8.13 9.35
C VAL A 706 19.50 -9.48 9.29
N TRP A 707 18.82 -10.47 8.73
CA TRP A 707 19.37 -11.74 8.26
C TRP A 707 18.72 -12.06 6.91
N GLY A 708 19.43 -12.74 6.01
CA GLY A 708 18.87 -13.12 4.71
C GLY A 708 19.60 -14.28 4.05
N ASP A 709 18.88 -14.96 3.16
CA ASP A 709 19.35 -16.09 2.34
C ASP A 709 19.11 -15.79 0.85
N GLU A 710 20.21 -15.79 0.09
CA GLU A 710 20.32 -15.47 -1.33
C GLU A 710 20.87 -16.68 -2.10
N SER A 711 20.11 -17.78 -2.17
CA SER A 711 20.48 -18.93 -3.00
C SER A 711 19.89 -18.81 -4.42
N ASP A 712 20.77 -18.67 -5.42
CA ASP A 712 20.41 -18.49 -6.84
C ASP A 712 19.88 -19.81 -7.43
N PRO A 713 18.70 -19.87 -8.08
CA PRO A 713 18.17 -21.11 -8.64
C PRO A 713 19.05 -21.63 -9.77
N LEU A 714 19.71 -22.77 -9.54
CA LEU A 714 20.66 -23.41 -10.47
C LEU A 714 20.13 -23.54 -11.92
N VAL A 715 20.51 -22.59 -12.78
CA VAL A 715 20.36 -22.70 -14.25
C VAL A 715 21.58 -23.44 -14.82
N PRO A 716 21.40 -24.53 -15.59
CA PRO A 716 22.53 -25.22 -16.23
C PRO A 716 23.17 -24.32 -17.30
N LEU A 717 24.44 -23.97 -17.11
CA LEU A 717 25.26 -23.33 -18.15
C LEU A 717 25.74 -24.41 -19.13
N CYS A 718 25.54 -24.18 -20.43
CA CYS A 718 26.15 -25.00 -21.48
C CYS A 718 27.61 -24.56 -21.68
N ASP A 719 28.57 -25.41 -21.33
CA ASP A 719 29.99 -25.17 -21.59
C ASP A 719 30.37 -25.46 -23.06
N GLU A 720 31.48 -24.87 -23.52
CA GLU A 720 31.92 -24.88 -24.94
C GLU A 720 32.26 -26.27 -25.54
N GLU A 721 32.16 -27.35 -24.77
CA GLU A 721 32.47 -28.73 -25.22
C GLU A 721 31.24 -29.66 -25.30
N ASP A 722 30.00 -29.19 -25.04
CA ASP A 722 28.82 -30.05 -25.10
C ASP A 722 28.39 -30.39 -26.55
N THR A 723 27.92 -31.62 -26.75
CA THR A 723 27.62 -32.22 -28.06
C THR A 723 26.18 -32.76 -28.16
N ASP A 724 25.30 -32.38 -27.24
CA ASP A 724 23.88 -32.74 -27.26
C ASP A 724 23.19 -32.26 -28.58
N PRO A 725 22.32 -33.04 -29.26
CA PRO A 725 21.80 -32.68 -30.58
C PRO A 725 20.95 -31.40 -30.64
N GLY A 726 20.54 -30.84 -29.51
CA GLY A 726 19.94 -29.50 -29.44
C GLY A 726 20.89 -28.36 -29.83
N CYS A 727 22.21 -28.59 -29.74
CA CYS A 727 23.26 -27.63 -30.08
C CYS A 727 23.76 -27.75 -31.54
N LEU A 728 23.18 -28.65 -32.36
CA LEU A 728 23.74 -29.03 -33.67
C LEU A 728 22.68 -29.19 -34.79
N HIS A 729 22.17 -28.08 -35.36
CA HIS A 729 21.46 -28.11 -36.65
C HIS A 729 21.70 -26.86 -37.52
N ASN A 730 21.84 -27.06 -38.84
CA ASN A 730 22.07 -26.00 -39.83
C ASN A 730 21.70 -26.51 -41.24
N ASP A 731 20.53 -26.10 -41.77
CA ASP A 731 20.07 -26.33 -43.15
C ASP A 731 19.58 -24.99 -43.74
N ALA A 732 19.84 -24.73 -45.02
CA ALA A 732 19.76 -23.39 -45.61
C ALA A 732 18.58 -23.15 -46.58
N CYS A 733 18.03 -21.93 -46.55
CA CYS A 733 16.84 -21.52 -47.31
C CYS A 733 17.05 -21.31 -48.82
N ASP A 734 15.98 -21.50 -49.61
CA ASP A 734 15.96 -21.20 -51.05
C ASP A 734 15.69 -19.72 -51.32
N LEU A 735 16.75 -18.94 -51.38
CA LEU A 735 16.73 -17.48 -51.54
C LEU A 735 16.30 -17.01 -52.95
N SER A 736 16.01 -17.94 -53.89
CA SER A 736 15.64 -17.62 -55.28
C SER A 736 14.13 -17.38 -55.49
N LYS A 737 13.31 -17.63 -54.46
CA LYS A 737 11.86 -17.38 -54.48
C LYS A 737 11.53 -15.95 -54.01
N ASP A 738 10.58 -15.33 -54.70
CA ASP A 738 10.13 -13.95 -54.52
C ASP A 738 8.59 -13.91 -54.49
N PHE A 739 8.00 -13.11 -53.61
CA PHE A 739 6.55 -13.02 -53.40
C PHE A 739 6.05 -11.59 -53.59
N ALA A 740 5.16 -11.41 -54.57
CA ALA A 740 4.70 -10.09 -55.00
C ALA A 740 3.95 -9.30 -53.91
N ASP A 741 3.23 -9.97 -53.02
CA ASP A 741 2.46 -9.35 -51.93
C ASP A 741 2.23 -10.34 -50.77
N MET A 742 1.67 -9.83 -49.67
CA MET A 742 1.33 -10.63 -48.49
C MET A 742 0.29 -11.72 -48.79
N ASP A 743 -0.58 -11.54 -49.81
CA ASP A 743 -1.58 -12.54 -50.18
C ASP A 743 -0.97 -13.73 -50.92
N ALA A 744 0.00 -13.48 -51.82
CA ALA A 744 0.80 -14.50 -52.48
C ALA A 744 1.64 -15.30 -51.45
N LEU A 745 2.15 -14.63 -50.42
CA LEU A 745 2.90 -15.27 -49.34
C LEU A 745 2.00 -16.14 -48.45
N VAL A 746 0.83 -15.62 -48.03
CA VAL A 746 -0.19 -16.38 -47.28
C VAL A 746 -0.70 -17.59 -48.09
N ALA A 747 -0.85 -17.46 -49.41
CA ALA A 747 -1.22 -18.58 -50.28
C ALA A 747 -0.14 -19.67 -50.37
N ALA A 748 1.14 -19.31 -50.27
CA ALA A 748 2.27 -20.23 -50.32
C ALA A 748 2.71 -20.80 -48.97
N GLN A 749 2.17 -20.31 -47.85
CA GLN A 749 2.59 -20.61 -46.47
C GLN A 749 2.83 -22.10 -46.18
N GLY A 750 2.02 -23.00 -46.75
CA GLY A 750 2.11 -24.45 -46.52
C GLY A 750 3.26 -25.16 -47.26
N SER A 751 4.04 -24.42 -48.05
CA SER A 751 5.17 -24.90 -48.86
C SER A 751 6.50 -24.20 -48.55
N ILE A 752 6.50 -23.36 -47.52
CA ILE A 752 7.64 -22.59 -47.03
C ILE A 752 8.15 -23.27 -45.75
N PRO A 753 9.45 -23.60 -45.64
CA PRO A 753 10.00 -24.10 -44.38
C PRO A 753 9.89 -23.04 -43.26
N PRO A 754 9.54 -23.41 -42.02
CA PRO A 754 9.41 -22.51 -40.87
C PRO A 754 10.54 -21.48 -40.75
N GLU A 755 11.78 -21.96 -40.80
CA GLU A 755 13.03 -21.21 -40.72
C GLU A 755 13.21 -20.18 -41.87
N CYS A 756 12.53 -20.37 -43.00
CA CYS A 756 12.59 -19.49 -44.17
C CYS A 756 11.43 -18.48 -44.24
N ALA A 757 10.35 -18.67 -43.48
CA ALA A 757 9.19 -17.79 -43.50
C ALA A 757 9.53 -16.31 -43.23
N PRO A 758 10.39 -15.96 -42.24
CA PRO A 758 10.71 -14.56 -41.98
C PRO A 758 11.46 -13.85 -43.13
N TYR A 759 12.31 -14.57 -43.88
CA TYR A 759 13.02 -14.01 -45.03
C TYR A 759 12.04 -13.60 -46.15
N TYR A 760 11.06 -14.46 -46.47
CA TYR A 760 10.05 -14.16 -47.48
C TYR A 760 9.06 -13.08 -47.05
N VAL A 761 8.80 -12.91 -45.75
CA VAL A 761 8.00 -11.79 -45.21
C VAL A 761 8.69 -10.45 -45.49
N VAL A 762 9.99 -10.31 -45.20
CA VAL A 762 10.75 -9.07 -45.45
C VAL A 762 10.72 -8.67 -46.94
N ASN A 763 10.82 -9.65 -47.83
CA ASN A 763 10.67 -9.46 -49.27
C ASN A 763 9.27 -8.95 -49.67
N ALA A 764 8.19 -9.57 -49.16
CA ALA A 764 6.81 -9.14 -49.44
C ALA A 764 6.49 -7.73 -48.90
N LEU A 765 7.07 -7.36 -47.74
CA LEU A 765 6.96 -6.01 -47.17
C LEU A 765 7.62 -4.94 -48.06
N SER A 766 8.78 -5.23 -48.65
CA SER A 766 9.45 -4.35 -49.61
C SER A 766 8.56 -4.03 -50.82
N ASN A 767 7.94 -5.07 -51.40
CA ASN A 767 7.02 -4.94 -52.54
C ASN A 767 5.73 -4.16 -52.20
N LEU A 768 5.27 -4.23 -50.94
CA LEU A 768 4.12 -3.46 -50.44
C LEU A 768 4.43 -1.97 -50.27
N LEU A 769 5.62 -1.64 -49.75
CA LEU A 769 6.06 -0.26 -49.56
C LEU A 769 6.18 0.49 -50.90
N GLU A 770 6.77 -0.15 -51.92
CA GLU A 770 6.91 0.41 -53.26
C GLU A 770 5.55 0.77 -53.90
N ARG A 771 4.57 -0.14 -53.81
CA ARG A 771 3.20 0.13 -54.31
C ARG A 771 2.50 1.26 -53.57
N SER A 772 2.66 1.33 -52.25
CA SER A 772 2.02 2.35 -51.42
C SER A 772 2.51 3.74 -51.80
N LEU A 773 3.83 3.91 -51.95
CA LEU A 773 4.43 5.17 -52.41
C LEU A 773 3.89 5.64 -53.77
N GLY A 774 3.57 4.73 -54.68
CA GLY A 774 2.98 5.04 -55.99
C GLY A 774 1.50 5.47 -55.99
N ALA A 775 0.75 5.24 -54.89
CA ALA A 775 -0.69 5.52 -54.83
C ALA A 775 -1.03 6.93 -54.28
N TYR A 776 -0.09 7.56 -53.59
CA TYR A 776 -0.29 8.81 -52.83
C TYR A 776 -0.76 10.01 -53.68
N ASP A 777 -0.18 10.22 -54.86
CA ASP A 777 -0.50 11.35 -55.76
C ASP A 777 -1.99 11.41 -56.17
N GLY A 778 -2.66 10.25 -56.21
CA GLY A 778 -4.08 10.16 -56.56
C GLY A 778 -5.01 10.68 -55.46
N ALA A 779 -4.66 10.46 -54.18
CA ALA A 779 -5.49 10.83 -53.03
C ALA A 779 -5.50 12.34 -52.77
N ASN A 780 -4.36 13.01 -53.00
CA ASN A 780 -4.10 14.42 -52.65
C ASN A 780 -4.93 15.46 -53.47
N LYS A 781 -5.66 15.02 -54.50
CA LYS A 781 -6.30 15.94 -55.46
C LYS A 781 -7.56 16.62 -54.89
N GLY A 782 -7.44 17.91 -54.54
CA GLY A 782 -8.57 18.80 -54.21
C GLY A 782 -8.90 18.97 -52.73
N TYR A 783 -7.94 18.69 -51.84
CA TYR A 783 -8.09 18.75 -50.39
C TYR A 783 -8.27 20.18 -49.82
N ASP A 784 -7.53 21.15 -50.36
CA ASP A 784 -7.33 22.47 -49.73
C ASP A 784 -8.61 23.30 -49.56
N ALA A 785 -9.57 23.18 -50.49
CA ALA A 785 -10.82 23.96 -50.49
C ALA A 785 -11.80 23.57 -49.35
N VAL A 786 -11.52 22.48 -48.66
CA VAL A 786 -12.38 21.89 -47.63
C VAL A 786 -11.88 22.27 -46.20
N TRP A 787 -10.63 22.74 -46.09
CA TRP A 787 -9.94 22.98 -44.82
C TRP A 787 -10.36 24.26 -44.06
N GLU A 788 -10.73 25.36 -44.75
CA GLU A 788 -10.98 26.63 -44.03
C GLU A 788 -12.18 26.59 -43.06
N TYR A 789 -13.23 25.82 -43.38
CA TYR A 789 -14.41 25.66 -42.50
C TYR A 789 -14.08 24.96 -41.17
N TYR A 790 -13.04 24.15 -41.15
CA TYR A 790 -12.53 23.44 -39.97
C TYR A 790 -11.78 24.40 -39.02
N ALA A 791 -11.05 25.37 -39.58
CA ALA A 791 -10.21 26.30 -38.81
C ALA A 791 -10.98 27.36 -37.99
N GLU A 792 -12.21 27.73 -38.38
CA GLU A 792 -12.98 28.77 -37.67
C GLU A 792 -13.54 28.28 -36.33
N GLY A 793 -14.06 27.04 -36.28
CA GLY A 793 -14.64 26.46 -35.06
C GLY A 793 -13.64 26.26 -33.92
N PHE A 794 -12.37 26.04 -34.25
CA PHE A 794 -11.29 25.77 -33.31
C PHE A 794 -10.94 26.97 -32.40
N ARG A 795 -11.04 28.21 -32.90
CA ARG A 795 -10.55 29.41 -32.19
C ARG A 795 -11.32 29.73 -30.90
N GLY A 796 -12.63 29.49 -30.88
CA GLY A 796 -13.50 29.83 -29.73
C GLY A 796 -13.18 29.05 -28.45
N SER A 797 -12.59 27.86 -28.58
CA SER A 797 -12.34 26.95 -27.46
C SER A 797 -11.06 27.27 -26.67
N VAL A 798 -10.10 27.95 -27.29
CA VAL A 798 -8.76 28.23 -26.73
C VAL A 798 -8.80 29.15 -25.51
N ASP A 799 -9.64 30.19 -25.51
CA ASP A 799 -9.76 31.13 -24.39
C ASP A 799 -10.28 30.47 -23.10
N ALA A 800 -11.17 29.48 -23.22
CA ALA A 800 -11.67 28.72 -22.07
C ALA A 800 -10.60 27.79 -21.48
N MET A 801 -9.76 27.19 -22.33
CA MET A 801 -8.67 26.29 -21.92
C MET A 801 -7.59 27.02 -21.12
N ILE A 802 -7.15 28.20 -21.57
CA ILE A 802 -6.12 29.00 -20.87
C ILE A 802 -6.56 29.35 -19.44
N ARG A 803 -7.82 29.76 -19.25
CA ARG A 803 -8.36 30.10 -17.90
C ARG A 803 -8.36 28.91 -16.94
N LYS A 804 -8.68 27.71 -17.44
CA LYS A 804 -8.65 26.47 -16.65
C LYS A 804 -7.20 26.05 -16.35
N PHE A 805 -6.28 26.29 -17.29
CA PHE A 805 -4.86 26.01 -17.12
C PHE A 805 -4.22 26.88 -16.03
N THR A 806 -4.57 28.16 -15.92
CA THR A 806 -3.97 29.10 -14.96
C THR A 806 -4.93 29.54 -13.85
N ALA A 807 -5.72 28.60 -13.32
CA ALA A 807 -6.59 28.88 -12.18
C ALA A 807 -5.78 29.00 -10.87
N ASP A 808 -6.24 29.83 -9.93
CA ASP A 808 -5.66 29.90 -8.58
C ASP A 808 -6.03 28.68 -7.71
N SER A 809 -5.37 28.55 -6.57
CA SER A 809 -5.66 27.54 -5.54
C SER A 809 -7.11 27.65 -5.03
N THR A 810 -7.74 26.49 -4.81
CA THR A 810 -9.11 26.37 -4.25
C THR A 810 -9.16 25.27 -3.17
N PRO A 811 -10.15 25.27 -2.26
CA PRO A 811 -10.25 24.25 -1.21
C PRO A 811 -10.26 22.79 -1.72
N SER A 812 -10.80 22.57 -2.93
CA SER A 812 -10.89 21.26 -3.60
C SER A 812 -9.76 20.98 -4.60
N ASN A 813 -8.92 21.96 -4.91
CA ASN A 813 -7.73 21.82 -5.73
C ASN A 813 -6.68 22.83 -5.28
N ARG A 814 -5.87 22.43 -4.30
CA ARG A 814 -4.89 23.31 -3.64
C ARG A 814 -3.75 23.75 -4.55
N ASN A 815 -3.46 22.98 -5.60
CA ASN A 815 -2.39 23.25 -6.57
C ASN A 815 -2.81 24.22 -7.69
N GLY A 816 -4.07 24.64 -7.72
CA GLY A 816 -4.62 25.48 -8.78
C GLY A 816 -4.63 24.80 -10.15
N GLY A 817 -4.70 25.59 -11.21
CA GLY A 817 -4.51 25.09 -12.57
C GLY A 817 -3.03 24.79 -12.83
N PRO A 818 -2.69 23.73 -13.59
CA PRO A 818 -1.30 23.27 -13.74
C PRO A 818 -0.34 24.29 -14.38
N GLY A 819 -0.85 25.32 -15.05
CA GLY A 819 -0.09 26.43 -15.61
C GLY A 819 0.21 27.58 -14.64
N ILE A 820 -0.42 27.63 -13.45
CA ILE A 820 -0.16 28.72 -12.50
C ILE A 820 1.26 28.65 -11.92
N ARG A 821 1.85 27.44 -11.87
CA ARG A 821 3.20 27.16 -11.32
C ARG A 821 4.37 27.87 -11.99
N TYR A 822 4.17 28.42 -13.18
CA TYR A 822 5.23 29.11 -13.95
C TYR A 822 5.37 30.60 -13.62
N PHE A 823 4.47 31.12 -12.78
CA PHE A 823 4.49 32.50 -12.30
C PHE A 823 5.09 32.56 -10.91
N ASP A 824 5.83 33.63 -10.62
CA ASP A 824 6.05 34.09 -9.26
C ASP A 824 4.90 35.03 -8.88
N CYS A 825 4.30 34.73 -7.74
CA CYS A 825 3.25 35.50 -7.10
C CYS A 825 3.91 36.42 -6.07
N THR A 826 3.83 37.73 -6.27
CA THR A 826 4.16 38.71 -5.23
C THR A 826 2.87 39.16 -4.55
N ILE A 827 2.74 38.87 -3.26
CA ILE A 827 1.67 39.42 -2.43
C ILE A 827 2.16 40.63 -1.63
N THR A 828 1.50 41.77 -1.77
CA THR A 828 1.76 42.98 -0.96
C THR A 828 0.77 43.04 0.19
N LEU A 829 1.27 42.98 1.42
CA LEU A 829 0.50 43.07 2.67
C LEU A 829 1.03 44.22 3.53
N ASP A 830 0.20 45.24 3.77
CA ASP A 830 0.55 46.47 4.53
C ASP A 830 1.90 47.11 4.12
N GLY A 831 2.24 47.05 2.83
CA GLY A 831 3.48 47.59 2.26
C GLY A 831 4.71 46.68 2.37
N THR A 832 4.53 45.44 2.84
CA THR A 832 5.55 44.39 2.79
C THR A 832 5.24 43.44 1.64
N ASP A 833 6.18 43.31 0.70
CA ASP A 833 6.07 42.39 -0.42
C ASP A 833 6.64 41.03 -0.06
N THR A 834 5.85 39.98 -0.22
CA THR A 834 6.29 38.58 -0.12
C THR A 834 6.14 37.92 -1.48
N THR A 835 7.26 37.63 -2.13
CA THR A 835 7.28 36.91 -3.41
C THR A 835 7.55 35.44 -3.18
N LYS A 836 6.74 34.57 -3.79
CA LYS A 836 7.05 33.14 -3.93
C LYS A 836 6.51 32.60 -5.24
N GLN A 837 6.96 31.41 -5.64
CA GLN A 837 6.38 30.71 -6.78
C GLN A 837 4.89 30.43 -6.53
N CYS A 838 4.05 30.71 -7.52
CA CYS A 838 2.62 30.44 -7.46
C CYS A 838 2.31 28.92 -7.44
N PRO A 839 1.13 28.50 -6.94
CA PRO A 839 0.12 29.34 -6.30
C PRO A 839 0.48 29.63 -4.83
N PHE A 840 -0.12 30.69 -4.28
CA PHE A 840 -0.38 30.70 -2.84
C PHE A 840 -1.52 29.70 -2.54
N ASP A 841 -1.37 28.91 -1.49
CA ASP A 841 -2.43 28.03 -1.01
C ASP A 841 -3.62 28.90 -0.55
N PHE A 842 -4.83 28.46 -0.90
CA PHE A 842 -6.07 29.10 -0.47
C PHE A 842 -6.08 29.47 1.03
N TYR A 843 -5.57 28.59 1.89
CA TYR A 843 -5.49 28.80 3.34
C TYR A 843 -4.41 29.77 3.79
N GLU A 844 -3.38 30.06 2.97
CA GLU A 844 -2.46 31.18 3.25
C GLU A 844 -3.17 32.53 3.03
N LEU A 845 -4.03 32.63 2.01
CA LEU A 845 -4.67 33.89 1.61
C LEU A 845 -5.96 34.20 2.38
N VAL A 846 -6.70 33.18 2.81
CA VAL A 846 -8.05 33.32 3.41
C VAL A 846 -8.08 34.19 4.68
N PHE A 847 -6.94 34.37 5.36
CA PHE A 847 -6.85 35.15 6.59
C PHE A 847 -6.64 36.66 6.38
N TYR A 848 -6.40 37.14 5.15
CA TYR A 848 -6.12 38.55 4.86
C TYR A 848 -7.35 39.30 4.30
N GLN A 849 -7.65 40.49 4.84
CA GLN A 849 -8.83 41.28 4.42
C GLN A 849 -8.63 42.04 3.09
N ALA A 850 -7.38 42.37 2.74
CA ALA A 850 -6.99 42.94 1.45
C ALA A 850 -5.54 42.59 1.15
N PHE A 851 -5.25 42.41 -0.13
CA PHE A 851 -3.90 42.21 -0.65
C PHE A 851 -3.82 42.63 -2.11
N ASP A 852 -2.62 42.88 -2.62
CA ASP A 852 -2.35 42.96 -4.05
C ASP A 852 -1.53 41.74 -4.44
N MET A 853 -1.92 41.07 -5.53
CA MET A 853 -1.27 39.88 -6.05
C MET A 853 -0.76 40.17 -7.47
N LYS A 854 0.55 40.12 -7.67
CA LYS A 854 1.17 40.32 -8.97
C LYS A 854 1.74 39.00 -9.47
N TYR A 855 1.22 38.50 -10.58
CA TYR A 855 1.78 37.37 -11.30
C TYR A 855 2.88 37.88 -12.23
N THR A 856 4.10 37.47 -11.96
CA THR A 856 5.24 37.71 -12.83
C THR A 856 5.63 36.38 -13.46
N LEU A 857 5.52 36.26 -14.79
CA LEU A 857 5.86 35.02 -15.48
C LEU A 857 7.36 34.74 -15.32
N ARG A 858 7.71 33.78 -14.47
CA ARG A 858 9.10 33.46 -14.11
C ARG A 858 9.75 32.59 -15.17
N ASP A 859 9.04 31.54 -15.57
CA ASP A 859 9.47 30.61 -16.60
C ASP A 859 8.49 30.68 -17.77
N ALA A 860 8.74 31.64 -18.65
CA ALA A 860 7.92 31.83 -19.83
C ALA A 860 7.99 30.63 -20.78
N ASP A 861 9.17 30.04 -20.94
CA ASP A 861 9.37 28.99 -21.94
C ASP A 861 8.80 27.65 -21.44
N GLY A 862 8.91 27.32 -20.16
CA GLY A 862 8.17 26.22 -19.54
C GLY A 862 6.65 26.43 -19.54
N PHE A 863 6.17 27.65 -19.28
CA PHE A 863 4.73 27.96 -19.34
C PHE A 863 4.14 27.70 -20.72
N TYR A 864 4.79 28.23 -21.77
CA TYR A 864 4.33 28.04 -23.13
C TYR A 864 4.57 26.62 -23.63
N LYS A 865 5.63 25.95 -23.18
CA LYS A 865 5.87 24.52 -23.47
C LYS A 865 4.73 23.66 -22.94
N ASP A 866 4.35 23.81 -21.68
CA ASP A 866 3.30 22.98 -21.07
C ASP A 866 1.89 23.38 -21.52
N LEU A 867 1.62 24.67 -21.75
CA LEU A 867 0.36 25.12 -22.36
C LEU A 867 0.18 24.52 -23.76
N ASN A 868 1.25 24.47 -24.55
CA ASN A 868 1.25 23.87 -25.88
C ASN A 868 1.14 22.34 -25.78
N LYS A 869 1.95 21.67 -24.93
CA LYS A 869 1.86 20.22 -24.68
C LYS A 869 0.47 19.75 -24.23
N THR A 870 -0.22 20.53 -23.39
CA THR A 870 -1.51 20.14 -22.79
C THR A 870 -2.71 20.39 -23.71
N PHE A 871 -2.66 21.43 -24.56
CA PHE A 871 -3.83 21.89 -25.32
C PHE A 871 -3.55 22.27 -26.79
N GLY A 872 -2.33 22.14 -27.29
CA GLY A 872 -1.91 22.56 -28.63
C GLY A 872 -1.93 24.07 -28.86
N ILE A 873 -1.82 24.86 -27.79
CA ILE A 873 -1.94 26.34 -27.85
C ILE A 873 -0.54 26.96 -27.95
N ALA A 874 -0.24 27.55 -29.11
CA ALA A 874 1.05 28.19 -29.36
C ALA A 874 1.25 29.51 -28.59
N LYS A 875 2.52 29.83 -28.30
CA LYS A 875 2.98 31.02 -27.55
C LYS A 875 2.44 32.33 -28.13
N ASP A 876 2.35 32.43 -29.44
CA ASP A 876 1.87 33.61 -30.15
C ASP A 876 0.35 33.80 -30.06
N TRP A 877 -0.41 32.83 -29.52
CA TRP A 877 -1.87 32.93 -29.36
C TRP A 877 -2.28 33.54 -28.00
N VAL A 878 -1.35 33.93 -27.14
CA VAL A 878 -1.59 34.38 -25.74
C VAL A 878 -1.16 35.85 -25.50
N ALA A 879 -1.82 36.54 -24.57
CA ALA A 879 -1.55 37.90 -24.11
C ALA A 879 -1.89 38.10 -22.60
N PHE A 880 -1.42 39.17 -21.96
CA PHE A 880 -1.58 39.41 -20.50
C PHE A 880 -2.38 40.69 -20.16
N TYR A 881 -3.11 40.66 -19.04
CA TYR A 881 -4.03 41.73 -18.61
C TYR A 881 -4.12 41.87 -17.07
N ASP A 882 -4.56 43.04 -16.58
CA ASP A 882 -4.74 43.35 -15.14
C ASP A 882 -6.22 43.44 -14.73
N LEU A 883 -6.51 43.20 -13.44
CA LEU A 883 -7.86 43.07 -12.86
C LEU A 883 -7.94 43.64 -11.41
N ASP A 884 -8.75 44.68 -11.16
CA ASP A 884 -8.98 45.26 -9.82
C ASP A 884 -10.38 44.88 -9.28
N ASN A 885 -10.43 44.23 -8.10
CA ASN A 885 -11.65 43.81 -7.42
C ASN A 885 -11.77 44.39 -5.98
N SER A 886 -11.15 45.54 -5.68
CA SER A 886 -10.99 46.05 -4.30
C SER A 886 -11.92 47.22 -3.89
N SER A 887 -12.07 47.49 -2.58
CA SER A 887 -12.89 48.57 -2.00
C SER A 887 -12.43 49.02 -0.59
N ASN A 888 -12.78 50.24 -0.13
CA ASN A 888 -12.31 50.80 1.16
C ASN A 888 -13.40 50.92 2.25
N ARG A 889 -13.07 50.66 3.53
CA ARG A 889 -13.97 50.85 4.69
C ARG A 889 -13.25 51.34 5.97
N CYS A 890 -13.88 52.23 6.74
CA CYS A 890 -13.37 52.71 8.04
C CYS A 890 -14.17 52.12 9.21
N ILE A 891 -13.52 51.78 10.33
CA ILE A 891 -14.18 51.32 11.57
C ILE A 891 -13.90 52.32 12.70
N GLY A 892 -14.95 52.86 13.31
CA GLY A 892 -14.88 53.73 14.48
C GLY A 892 -15.33 53.01 15.75
N GLY A 893 -14.59 53.17 16.85
CA GLY A 893 -14.92 52.53 18.13
C GLY A 893 -16.16 53.14 18.80
N GLY A 894 -17.22 52.32 18.93
CA GLY A 894 -18.28 52.39 19.95
C GLY A 894 -19.03 53.70 20.17
N GLY A 895 -20.22 53.86 19.56
CA GLY A 895 -21.16 54.90 19.99
C GLY A 895 -22.36 55.21 19.09
N GLY A 896 -23.35 54.31 19.00
CA GLY A 896 -24.76 54.68 18.78
C GLY A 896 -25.28 55.03 17.36
N GLY A 897 -26.11 54.12 16.81
CA GLY A 897 -27.34 54.46 16.06
C GLY A 897 -27.25 54.78 14.56
N GLY A 898 -27.91 53.98 13.71
CA GLY A 898 -28.34 54.39 12.35
C GLY A 898 -28.35 53.31 11.25
N HIS A 899 -29.53 52.76 10.94
CA HIS A 899 -29.90 52.29 9.57
C HIS A 899 -30.63 53.43 8.83
N PRO A 900 -30.89 53.39 7.49
CA PRO A 900 -30.60 52.39 6.42
C PRO A 900 -29.67 53.00 5.31
N GLY A 901 -29.46 52.48 4.08
CA GLY A 901 -29.78 51.21 3.38
C GLY A 901 -29.96 51.38 1.84
N ASN A 902 -30.16 50.27 1.11
CA ASN A 902 -30.48 50.12 -0.35
C ASN A 902 -29.45 50.49 -1.45
N GLY A 903 -29.27 49.58 -2.43
CA GLY A 903 -29.07 49.94 -3.86
C GLY A 903 -27.77 49.49 -4.56
N PRO A 904 -27.80 48.97 -5.82
CA PRO A 904 -26.63 48.41 -6.52
C PRO A 904 -25.93 49.34 -7.56
N SER A 905 -24.82 48.82 -8.12
CA SER A 905 -23.85 49.31 -9.15
C SER A 905 -24.45 49.87 -10.48
N PRO A 906 -23.69 50.27 -11.56
CA PRO A 906 -22.23 50.16 -11.85
C PRO A 906 -21.56 51.28 -12.76
N LEU A 907 -20.31 51.02 -13.24
CA LEU A 907 -19.60 51.54 -14.46
C LEU A 907 -19.08 53.00 -14.58
N ARG A 908 -17.76 53.17 -14.86
CA ARG A 908 -17.21 53.61 -16.20
C ARG A 908 -15.67 53.81 -16.26
N ARG A 909 -15.11 53.70 -17.48
CA ARG A 909 -13.68 53.87 -17.90
C ARG A 909 -13.27 55.35 -18.05
N ARG A 910 -11.96 55.68 -17.90
CA ARG A 910 -11.09 56.36 -18.93
C ARG A 910 -9.66 56.73 -18.44
N HIS A 911 -8.66 56.10 -19.07
CA HIS A 911 -7.55 56.67 -19.86
C HIS A 911 -6.97 58.10 -19.62
N VAL A 912 -5.62 58.14 -19.77
CA VAL A 912 -4.74 59.14 -20.43
C VAL A 912 -3.92 60.14 -19.57
N ASP A 913 -2.59 59.89 -19.62
CA ASP A 913 -1.39 60.74 -19.67
C ASP A 913 -1.23 62.02 -18.81
N ASN A 914 -0.08 62.13 -18.11
CA ASN A 914 1.00 63.07 -18.52
C ASN A 914 2.30 63.00 -17.67
N HIS A 915 3.41 62.75 -18.37
CA HIS A 915 4.66 63.55 -18.44
C HIS A 915 5.56 63.94 -17.22
N GLN A 916 6.88 63.81 -17.50
CA GLN A 916 8.07 64.55 -16.99
C GLN A 916 8.72 64.07 -15.68
N GLU A 917 9.99 63.59 -15.71
CA GLU A 917 11.29 64.33 -15.85
C GLU A 917 11.57 65.15 -14.56
N ASP A 918 12.64 64.96 -13.77
CA ASP A 918 14.07 64.87 -14.13
C ASP A 918 14.97 64.34 -12.96
N GLN A 919 16.10 63.73 -13.35
CA GLN A 919 17.49 63.81 -12.82
C GLN A 919 17.81 63.70 -11.31
N ASP A 920 18.55 62.62 -10.99
CA ASP A 920 19.92 62.57 -10.43
C ASP A 920 20.40 63.65 -9.42
N ASP A 921 20.85 63.22 -8.23
CA ASP A 921 22.26 63.44 -7.80
C ASP A 921 22.68 62.56 -6.60
N GLU A 922 23.98 62.28 -6.47
CA GLU A 922 24.56 61.43 -5.42
C GLU A 922 24.81 62.16 -4.09
N GLY A 923 24.85 61.43 -2.95
CA GLY A 923 25.35 62.00 -1.69
C GLY A 923 25.25 61.08 -0.46
N ALA A 924 26.39 60.60 0.05
CA ALA A 924 26.47 59.76 1.26
C ALA A 924 26.58 60.58 2.57
N GLY A 925 26.04 60.06 3.68
CA GLY A 925 26.18 60.62 5.04
C GLY A 925 25.52 59.74 6.12
N GLN A 926 26.11 59.68 7.33
CA GLN A 926 25.77 58.72 8.40
C GLN A 926 24.78 59.25 9.47
N GLU A 927 24.07 58.28 10.09
CA GLU A 927 23.50 58.16 11.46
C GLU A 927 23.19 59.40 12.35
N ASP A 928 22.01 59.38 13.00
CA ASP A 928 21.88 59.52 14.48
C ASP A 928 20.51 59.01 15.02
N GLN A 929 20.35 58.85 16.36
CA GLN A 929 19.22 58.13 17.02
C GLN A 929 18.23 58.98 17.88
N ASN A 930 16.98 58.46 17.99
CA ASN A 930 16.02 58.52 19.12
C ASN A 930 15.18 59.79 19.50
N THR A 931 13.83 59.69 19.43
CA THR A 931 12.82 60.12 20.48
C THR A 931 11.35 59.74 20.12
N PRO A 932 10.36 59.63 21.06
CA PRO A 932 9.12 58.85 20.83
C PRO A 932 7.72 59.54 20.80
N SER A 933 6.89 59.12 19.83
CA SER A 933 5.40 58.86 19.83
C SER A 933 4.31 59.96 19.97
N LYS A 934 3.28 59.87 19.09
CA LYS A 934 1.84 60.22 19.30
C LYS A 934 0.94 59.33 18.40
N LEU A 935 -0.25 58.93 18.85
CA LEU A 935 -1.18 58.04 18.11
C LEU A 935 -2.05 58.76 17.04
N GLN A 936 -2.42 58.02 15.97
CA GLN A 936 -3.32 58.48 14.89
C GLN A 936 -4.36 57.39 14.50
N LYS A 937 -5.54 57.80 14.01
CA LYS A 937 -6.66 56.90 13.64
C LYS A 937 -6.33 56.07 12.38
N ARG A 938 -6.77 54.80 12.31
CA ARG A 938 -6.64 53.91 11.13
C ARG A 938 -7.97 53.70 10.39
N CYS A 939 -7.95 53.77 9.07
CA CYS A 939 -8.95 53.22 8.14
C CYS A 939 -8.29 52.11 7.31
N GLY A 940 -9.06 51.15 6.78
CA GLY A 940 -8.52 49.99 6.08
C GLY A 940 -9.12 49.75 4.68
N ARG A 941 -8.37 49.02 3.86
CA ARG A 941 -8.80 48.52 2.54
C ARG A 941 -9.34 47.08 2.67
N THR A 942 -10.24 46.68 1.77
CA THR A 942 -10.85 45.34 1.70
C THR A 942 -10.94 44.84 0.25
N GLY A 943 -10.49 43.61 -0.02
CA GLY A 943 -10.53 42.98 -1.35
C GLY A 943 -9.23 43.07 -2.17
N ALA A 944 -9.10 42.15 -3.13
CA ALA A 944 -7.86 41.86 -3.86
C ALA A 944 -7.74 42.57 -5.21
N ARG A 945 -6.51 42.75 -5.69
CA ARG A 945 -6.19 43.16 -7.07
C ARG A 945 -5.16 42.20 -7.65
N PHE A 946 -5.29 41.92 -8.93
CA PHE A 946 -4.51 40.92 -9.64
C PHE A 946 -3.89 41.54 -10.89
N TYR A 947 -2.58 41.36 -11.08
CA TYR A 947 -1.82 41.97 -12.18
C TYR A 947 -1.07 40.89 -12.97
N GLY A 948 -1.11 40.95 -14.31
CA GLY A 948 -0.35 40.03 -15.19
C GLY A 948 -0.99 38.67 -15.52
N ILE A 949 -2.32 38.60 -15.71
CA ILE A 949 -3.06 37.34 -15.96
C ILE A 949 -3.10 36.99 -17.48
N PRO A 950 -2.81 35.74 -17.91
CA PRO A 950 -2.86 35.32 -19.32
C PRO A 950 -4.28 35.10 -19.88
N LYS A 951 -4.43 35.33 -21.20
CA LYS A 951 -5.67 35.15 -21.99
C LYS A 951 -5.34 34.94 -23.48
N GLY A 952 -6.22 34.28 -24.25
CA GLY A 952 -6.09 34.16 -25.71
C GLY A 952 -6.25 35.47 -26.49
N LYS A 953 -5.55 35.59 -27.62
CA LYS A 953 -5.64 36.69 -28.60
C LYS A 953 -6.86 36.56 -29.52
N ASP A 954 -7.26 37.67 -30.11
CA ASP A 954 -8.48 37.75 -30.92
C ASP A 954 -8.38 37.14 -32.36
N SER A 955 -7.18 36.76 -32.86
CA SER A 955 -7.01 36.11 -34.19
C SER A 955 -5.66 35.40 -34.42
N TYR A 956 -5.64 34.22 -35.07
CA TYR A 956 -4.45 33.44 -35.48
C TYR A 956 -4.78 32.33 -36.53
N ALA A 957 -3.77 31.62 -37.08
CA ALA A 957 -3.89 30.63 -38.17
C ALA A 957 -3.78 29.15 -37.71
N VAL A 958 -4.27 28.19 -38.53
CA VAL A 958 -4.34 26.74 -38.21
C VAL A 958 -3.79 25.89 -39.39
N PRO A 959 -2.81 24.97 -39.21
CA PRO A 959 -2.07 24.33 -40.33
C PRO A 959 -2.64 22.96 -40.76
N SER A 960 -2.18 22.38 -41.90
CA SER A 960 -2.88 21.32 -42.66
C SER A 960 -2.17 19.94 -42.68
N PRO A 961 -2.88 18.79 -42.54
CA PRO A 961 -2.29 17.44 -42.58
C PRO A 961 -1.60 17.05 -43.90
N LYS A 962 -2.05 17.60 -45.03
CA LYS A 962 -1.44 17.38 -46.36
C LYS A 962 0.05 17.75 -46.38
N ASP A 963 0.44 18.75 -45.59
CA ASP A 963 1.82 19.26 -45.58
C ASP A 963 2.76 18.37 -44.74
N ALA A 964 2.22 17.49 -43.90
CA ALA A 964 2.97 16.49 -43.14
C ALA A 964 3.51 15.38 -44.06
N ILE A 965 2.61 14.74 -44.81
CA ILE A 965 2.93 13.50 -45.56
C ILE A 965 3.91 13.80 -46.71
N ASN A 966 3.77 14.95 -47.37
CA ASN A 966 4.73 15.41 -48.39
C ASN A 966 6.16 15.53 -47.87
N LYS A 967 6.34 15.84 -46.58
CA LYS A 967 7.67 15.91 -45.96
C LYS A 967 8.23 14.53 -45.63
N ALA A 968 7.40 13.54 -45.28
CA ALA A 968 7.85 12.23 -44.75
C ALA A 968 8.41 11.27 -45.82
N MET A 969 8.13 11.55 -47.10
CA MET A 969 8.60 10.74 -48.24
C MET A 969 10.08 10.31 -48.20
N PRO A 970 11.08 11.16 -47.84
CA PRO A 970 12.49 10.76 -47.85
C PRO A 970 12.83 9.64 -46.86
N GLN A 971 12.12 9.54 -45.73
CA GLN A 971 12.34 8.49 -44.72
C GLN A 971 11.73 7.15 -45.16
N MET A 972 10.68 7.17 -45.97
CA MET A 972 10.14 5.96 -46.60
C MET A 972 11.11 5.37 -47.64
N LEU A 973 11.95 6.21 -48.28
CA LEU A 973 13.04 5.73 -49.13
C LEU A 973 14.19 5.10 -48.29
N ASP A 974 14.48 5.60 -47.09
CA ASP A 974 15.45 4.97 -46.19
C ASP A 974 14.96 3.60 -45.72
N LEU A 975 13.67 3.49 -45.35
CA LEU A 975 13.04 2.21 -45.00
C LEU A 975 13.15 1.16 -46.13
N GLN A 976 13.02 1.56 -47.40
CA GLN A 976 13.28 0.67 -48.54
C GLN A 976 14.73 0.17 -48.58
N ILE A 977 15.71 1.03 -48.27
CA ILE A 977 17.13 0.66 -48.19
C ILE A 977 17.37 -0.30 -47.02
N GLN A 978 16.73 -0.07 -45.86
CA GLN A 978 16.85 -0.93 -44.69
C GLN A 978 16.26 -2.33 -44.93
N LEU A 979 15.07 -2.42 -45.54
CA LEU A 979 14.44 -3.69 -45.94
C LEU A 979 15.38 -4.50 -46.86
N ALA A 980 15.92 -3.87 -47.92
CA ALA A 980 16.85 -4.51 -48.84
C ALA A 980 18.17 -4.95 -48.15
N ALA A 981 18.70 -4.13 -47.24
CA ALA A 981 19.92 -4.44 -46.50
C ALA A 981 19.76 -5.63 -45.53
N ARG A 982 18.63 -5.72 -44.82
CA ARG A 982 18.36 -6.87 -43.93
C ARG A 982 18.08 -8.14 -44.71
N GLN A 983 17.34 -8.05 -45.81
CA GLN A 983 17.14 -9.18 -46.72
C GLN A 983 18.50 -9.74 -47.20
N ALA A 984 19.44 -8.86 -47.59
CA ALA A 984 20.78 -9.27 -48.01
C ALA A 984 21.61 -9.91 -46.88
N GLN A 985 21.49 -9.45 -45.63
CA GLN A 985 22.21 -10.03 -44.48
C GLN A 985 21.62 -11.38 -44.03
N MET A 986 20.30 -11.50 -44.00
CA MET A 986 19.60 -12.76 -43.73
C MET A 986 19.96 -13.82 -44.77
N ALA A 987 20.12 -13.42 -46.03
CA ALA A 987 20.53 -14.29 -47.14
C ALA A 987 21.96 -14.86 -47.01
N ILE A 988 22.87 -14.20 -46.28
CA ILE A 988 24.27 -14.64 -46.13
C ILE A 988 24.59 -15.21 -44.74
N GLY A 989 23.60 -15.28 -43.84
CA GLY A 989 23.78 -15.79 -42.47
C GLY A 989 24.58 -14.85 -41.53
N ASP A 990 24.89 -13.63 -41.97
CA ASP A 990 25.74 -12.66 -41.24
C ASP A 990 24.92 -11.71 -40.33
N PHE A 991 23.65 -12.06 -40.06
CA PHE A 991 22.78 -11.30 -39.18
C PHE A 991 22.78 -11.87 -37.77
N ASN A 992 23.47 -11.19 -36.85
CA ASN A 992 23.52 -11.53 -35.42
C ASN A 992 22.19 -11.14 -34.72
N GLY A 993 21.13 -11.91 -34.95
CA GLY A 993 19.79 -11.73 -34.39
C GLY A 993 18.73 -12.67 -35.00
N SER A 994 17.51 -12.68 -34.44
CA SER A 994 16.41 -13.51 -34.95
C SER A 994 15.82 -12.94 -36.24
N ALA A 995 15.74 -13.78 -37.28
CA ALA A 995 15.07 -13.45 -38.54
C ALA A 995 13.58 -13.12 -38.35
N SER A 996 12.91 -13.79 -37.40
CA SER A 996 11.51 -13.53 -37.04
C SER A 996 11.33 -12.14 -36.42
N ASP A 997 12.28 -11.71 -35.58
CA ASP A 997 12.23 -10.39 -34.96
C ASP A 997 12.41 -9.26 -36.01
N VAL A 998 13.28 -9.46 -37.00
CA VAL A 998 13.41 -8.53 -38.14
C VAL A 998 12.09 -8.39 -38.90
N SER A 999 11.42 -9.51 -39.19
CA SER A 999 10.15 -9.50 -39.94
C SER A 999 8.98 -8.87 -39.18
N GLN A 1000 8.90 -9.05 -37.86
CA GLN A 1000 7.89 -8.40 -37.01
C GLN A 1000 8.14 -6.89 -36.92
N ALA A 1001 9.38 -6.47 -36.63
CA ALA A 1001 9.72 -5.06 -36.43
C ALA A 1001 9.54 -4.20 -37.71
N LEU A 1002 9.96 -4.71 -38.88
CA LEU A 1002 9.88 -3.96 -40.15
C LEU A 1002 8.48 -3.90 -40.76
N SER A 1003 7.51 -4.65 -40.23
CA SER A 1003 6.14 -4.71 -40.77
C SER A 1003 5.32 -3.43 -40.51
N LEU A 1004 5.37 -2.93 -39.28
CA LEU A 1004 4.49 -1.86 -38.80
C LEU A 1004 4.69 -0.52 -39.56
N PRO A 1005 5.92 -0.05 -39.84
CA PRO A 1005 6.13 1.17 -40.60
C PRO A 1005 5.57 1.09 -42.03
N VAL A 1006 5.64 -0.09 -42.66
CA VAL A 1006 5.09 -0.34 -44.00
C VAL A 1006 3.56 -0.32 -43.98
N PHE A 1007 2.94 -0.89 -42.95
CA PHE A 1007 1.47 -0.93 -42.83
C PHE A 1007 0.88 0.47 -42.56
N MET A 1008 1.56 1.29 -41.75
CA MET A 1008 1.14 2.68 -41.48
C MET A 1008 1.17 3.57 -42.73
N MET A 1009 2.15 3.37 -43.62
CA MET A 1009 2.20 4.08 -44.90
C MET A 1009 1.01 3.72 -45.81
N ALA A 1010 0.60 2.44 -45.82
CA ALA A 1010 -0.57 1.99 -46.57
C ALA A 1010 -1.88 2.59 -46.04
N GLU A 1011 -2.07 2.61 -44.71
CA GLU A 1011 -3.26 3.19 -44.06
C GLU A 1011 -3.38 4.70 -44.29
N SER A 1012 -2.26 5.43 -44.19
CA SER A 1012 -2.22 6.90 -44.35
C SER A 1012 -2.82 7.38 -45.68
N ILE A 1013 -2.73 6.56 -46.73
CA ILE A 1013 -3.24 6.86 -48.07
C ILE A 1013 -4.76 6.74 -48.15
N GLU A 1014 -5.37 5.85 -47.36
CA GLU A 1014 -6.83 5.72 -47.30
C GLU A 1014 -7.48 6.89 -46.53
N GLN A 1015 -6.86 7.36 -45.45
CA GLN A 1015 -7.45 8.39 -44.58
C GLN A 1015 -7.48 9.80 -45.21
N ILE A 1016 -6.56 10.12 -46.12
CA ILE A 1016 -6.64 11.34 -46.97
C ILE A 1016 -7.97 11.37 -47.75
N LYS A 1017 -8.50 10.20 -48.13
CA LYS A 1017 -9.77 10.08 -48.87
C LYS A 1017 -10.96 10.35 -47.94
N GLU A 1018 -10.98 9.79 -46.72
CA GLU A 1018 -12.06 10.00 -45.74
C GLU A 1018 -12.14 11.46 -45.22
N ALA A 1019 -11.00 12.11 -44.97
CA ALA A 1019 -10.96 13.49 -44.49
C ALA A 1019 -11.59 14.48 -45.49
N LYS A 1020 -11.40 14.21 -46.80
CA LYS A 1020 -11.99 14.97 -47.91
C LYS A 1020 -13.51 14.83 -47.98
N GLU A 1021 -14.07 13.67 -47.64
CA GLU A 1021 -15.52 13.46 -47.54
C GLU A 1021 -16.09 14.19 -46.31
N THR A 1022 -15.34 14.24 -45.21
CA THR A 1022 -15.79 14.78 -43.93
C THR A 1022 -16.01 16.29 -43.95
N GLY A 1023 -15.07 17.09 -44.45
CA GLY A 1023 -15.26 18.55 -44.47
C GLY A 1023 -16.34 19.02 -45.46
N GLN A 1024 -16.75 18.16 -46.40
CA GLN A 1024 -17.95 18.39 -47.23
C GLN A 1024 -19.24 18.44 -46.39
N MET A 1025 -19.27 17.80 -45.21
CA MET A 1025 -20.41 17.76 -44.29
C MET A 1025 -20.48 18.96 -43.33
N ILE A 1026 -19.33 19.58 -42.99
CA ILE A 1026 -19.21 20.69 -42.01
C ILE A 1026 -20.06 21.92 -42.38
N LYS A 1027 -20.43 22.08 -43.66
CA LYS A 1027 -21.27 23.17 -44.16
C LYS A 1027 -22.64 23.29 -43.47
N ASN A 1028 -23.18 22.22 -42.86
CA ASN A 1028 -24.62 22.12 -42.59
C ASN A 1028 -25.08 22.01 -41.12
N GLN A 1029 -24.23 21.70 -40.12
CA GLN A 1029 -24.69 21.54 -38.72
C GLN A 1029 -23.59 21.79 -37.68
N LYS A 1030 -23.97 22.34 -36.51
CA LYS A 1030 -23.12 22.54 -35.33
C LYS A 1030 -23.65 21.71 -34.17
N ASP A 1031 -23.02 20.57 -33.88
CA ASP A 1031 -23.32 19.70 -32.74
C ASP A 1031 -22.04 19.20 -32.07
N LEU A 1032 -22.13 18.79 -30.79
CA LEU A 1032 -20.96 18.59 -29.93
C LEU A 1032 -20.14 17.32 -30.24
N GLU A 1033 -20.74 16.31 -30.89
CA GLU A 1033 -20.05 15.09 -31.40
C GLU A 1033 -18.95 15.41 -32.45
N PHE A 1034 -18.92 16.63 -32.97
CA PHE A 1034 -17.92 17.15 -33.89
C PHE A 1034 -16.50 17.15 -33.31
N PHE A 1035 -16.36 17.38 -32.00
CA PHE A 1035 -15.07 17.63 -31.36
C PHE A 1035 -14.14 16.40 -31.37
N GLU A 1036 -14.70 15.20 -31.17
CA GLU A 1036 -13.94 13.94 -31.11
C GLU A 1036 -13.45 13.50 -32.50
N LYS A 1037 -14.31 13.63 -33.52
CA LYS A 1037 -13.94 13.36 -34.93
C LYS A 1037 -12.92 14.37 -35.48
N MET A 1038 -12.99 15.63 -35.04
CA MET A 1038 -11.98 16.64 -35.39
C MET A 1038 -10.59 16.28 -34.89
N LEU A 1039 -10.49 15.84 -33.63
CA LEU A 1039 -9.22 15.55 -32.97
C LEU A 1039 -8.55 14.30 -33.53
N GLY A 1040 -9.29 13.23 -33.79
CA GLY A 1040 -8.72 11.97 -34.33
C GLY A 1040 -7.94 12.14 -35.63
N VAL A 1041 -8.41 13.01 -36.54
CA VAL A 1041 -7.73 13.27 -37.84
C VAL A 1041 -6.45 14.08 -37.67
N ILE A 1042 -6.32 14.93 -36.64
CA ILE A 1042 -5.07 15.66 -36.36
C ILE A 1042 -4.07 14.75 -35.64
N PHE A 1043 -4.52 14.03 -34.60
CA PHE A 1043 -3.61 13.24 -33.76
C PHE A 1043 -2.91 12.11 -34.54
N MET A 1044 -3.53 11.53 -35.57
CA MET A 1044 -2.94 10.39 -36.29
C MET A 1044 -1.78 10.74 -37.25
N PHE A 1045 -1.60 12.01 -37.64
CA PHE A 1045 -0.47 12.42 -38.47
C PHE A 1045 0.74 12.95 -37.66
N LEU A 1046 0.62 13.06 -36.33
CA LEU A 1046 1.73 13.46 -35.46
C LEU A 1046 2.97 12.54 -35.54
N PRO A 1047 2.84 11.20 -35.63
CA PRO A 1047 3.99 10.29 -35.81
C PRO A 1047 4.91 10.65 -36.97
N PHE A 1048 4.34 11.17 -38.07
CA PHE A 1048 5.08 11.53 -39.27
C PHE A 1048 5.63 12.95 -39.25
N LEU A 1049 5.21 13.80 -38.31
CA LEU A 1049 5.57 15.23 -38.28
C LEU A 1049 6.87 15.51 -37.52
N ASP A 1050 7.14 14.75 -36.46
CA ASP A 1050 8.25 15.00 -35.53
C ASP A 1050 9.63 14.78 -36.18
N ALA A 1051 9.68 14.00 -37.26
CA ALA A 1051 10.92 13.59 -37.91
C ALA A 1051 11.47 14.60 -38.94
N LEU A 1052 10.86 15.78 -39.14
CA LEU A 1052 10.96 16.57 -40.39
C LEU A 1052 11.05 18.11 -40.26
N SER A 1053 12.23 18.52 -39.78
CA SER A 1053 12.84 19.86 -39.87
C SER A 1053 12.19 21.04 -39.10
N PRO A 1054 13.01 22.00 -38.60
CA PRO A 1054 12.60 22.97 -37.57
C PRO A 1054 11.74 24.14 -38.09
N GLU A 1055 11.23 24.08 -39.31
CA GLU A 1055 10.44 25.17 -39.92
C GLU A 1055 8.93 25.02 -39.72
N LEU A 1056 8.46 23.91 -39.11
CA LEU A 1056 7.03 23.66 -38.84
C LEU A 1056 6.61 23.87 -37.37
N LEU A 1057 7.28 24.80 -36.68
CA LEU A 1057 7.12 25.17 -35.25
C LEU A 1057 5.68 25.46 -34.76
N LEU A 1058 4.69 25.58 -35.65
CA LEU A 1058 3.29 25.78 -35.30
C LEU A 1058 2.54 24.49 -34.88
N PHE A 1059 3.09 23.30 -35.17
CA PHE A 1059 2.51 22.02 -34.74
C PHE A 1059 3.33 21.28 -33.67
N GLU A 1060 4.59 21.67 -33.42
CA GLU A 1060 5.51 20.97 -32.50
C GLU A 1060 4.95 20.72 -31.10
N GLY A 1061 4.09 21.60 -30.58
CA GLY A 1061 3.48 21.43 -29.27
C GLY A 1061 2.27 20.50 -29.19
N MET A 1062 1.66 20.15 -30.33
CA MET A 1062 0.75 19.00 -30.39
C MET A 1062 1.53 17.67 -30.49
N ALA A 1063 2.78 17.70 -31.01
CA ALA A 1063 3.63 16.51 -31.17
C ALA A 1063 4.48 16.18 -29.92
N THR A 1064 4.99 17.18 -29.20
CA THR A 1064 5.85 17.00 -27.99
C THR A 1064 5.11 16.47 -26.75
N GLY A 1065 3.90 15.93 -26.94
CA GLY A 1065 3.30 14.93 -26.05
C GLY A 1065 3.93 13.53 -26.17
N LEU A 1066 4.52 13.19 -27.33
CA LEU A 1066 4.93 11.83 -27.73
C LEU A 1066 6.37 11.74 -28.28
N ALA A 1067 7.24 12.68 -27.90
CA ALA A 1067 8.62 12.77 -28.40
C ALA A 1067 9.64 12.74 -27.26
N PHE A 1068 10.23 11.57 -26.99
CA PHE A 1068 11.36 11.40 -26.08
C PHE A 1068 12.47 10.50 -26.68
N LEU A 1069 12.89 10.78 -27.92
CA LEU A 1069 14.03 10.11 -28.54
C LEU A 1069 15.34 10.81 -28.17
N GLY A 1070 16.11 10.18 -27.28
CA GLY A 1070 17.40 10.71 -26.84
C GLY A 1070 18.22 9.83 -25.88
N ASN A 1071 17.82 8.59 -25.59
CA ASN A 1071 18.68 7.57 -24.94
C ASN A 1071 18.11 6.15 -25.15
N THR A 1072 18.86 5.30 -25.85
CA THR A 1072 18.46 3.97 -26.32
C THR A 1072 18.55 2.87 -25.24
N ALA A 1073 18.02 3.17 -24.05
CA ALA A 1073 17.90 2.25 -22.91
C ALA A 1073 16.47 2.10 -22.37
N LEU A 1074 15.56 3.01 -22.71
CA LEU A 1074 14.20 3.08 -22.14
C LEU A 1074 13.09 2.39 -22.97
N ALA A 1075 13.38 2.02 -24.22
CA ALA A 1075 12.38 1.51 -25.17
C ALA A 1075 11.87 0.07 -24.88
N ILE A 1076 12.04 -0.43 -23.66
CA ILE A 1076 11.40 -1.65 -23.14
C ILE A 1076 10.34 -1.29 -22.06
N GLN A 1077 10.53 -0.20 -21.31
CA GLN A 1077 9.61 0.23 -20.26
C GLN A 1077 8.39 0.99 -20.82
N ASP A 1078 8.59 1.87 -21.81
CA ASP A 1078 7.49 2.73 -22.32
C ASP A 1078 6.35 1.92 -22.98
N ILE A 1079 6.66 0.78 -23.59
CA ILE A 1079 5.67 -0.17 -24.17
C ILE A 1079 4.71 -0.73 -23.12
N VAL A 1080 5.16 -0.88 -21.87
CA VAL A 1080 4.41 -1.49 -20.77
C VAL A 1080 3.59 -0.43 -20.02
N GLU A 1081 4.11 0.77 -19.87
CA GLU A 1081 3.41 1.90 -19.21
C GLU A 1081 2.45 2.63 -20.17
N HIS A 1082 2.78 2.65 -21.48
CA HIS A 1082 2.01 3.30 -22.54
C HIS A 1082 1.92 2.40 -23.78
N PRO A 1083 1.03 1.38 -23.80
CA PRO A 1083 0.86 0.51 -24.97
C PRO A 1083 0.47 1.29 -26.24
N GLU A 1084 -0.20 2.44 -26.11
CA GLU A 1084 -0.45 3.40 -27.20
C GLU A 1084 0.83 3.96 -27.88
N ASN A 1085 1.96 3.99 -27.18
CA ASN A 1085 3.25 4.48 -27.68
C ASN A 1085 4.06 3.41 -28.42
N ALA A 1086 3.72 2.13 -28.27
CA ALA A 1086 4.48 1.01 -28.84
C ALA A 1086 4.71 1.13 -30.37
N ILE A 1087 3.82 1.83 -31.08
CA ILE A 1087 3.98 2.17 -32.50
C ILE A 1087 5.16 3.13 -32.73
N MET A 1088 5.28 4.16 -31.88
CA MET A 1088 6.37 5.14 -31.90
C MET A 1088 7.69 4.52 -31.44
N ASP A 1089 7.68 3.58 -30.49
CA ASP A 1089 8.89 2.86 -30.07
C ASP A 1089 9.41 1.93 -31.17
N VAL A 1090 8.53 1.15 -31.80
CA VAL A 1090 8.89 0.30 -32.96
C VAL A 1090 9.46 1.17 -34.08
N LEU A 1091 8.82 2.31 -34.40
CA LEU A 1091 9.33 3.27 -35.38
C LEU A 1091 10.69 3.85 -34.95
N GLY A 1092 10.84 4.30 -33.71
CA GLY A 1092 12.06 4.89 -33.18
C GLY A 1092 13.25 3.92 -33.23
N ILE A 1093 13.04 2.67 -32.83
CA ILE A 1093 14.06 1.62 -32.85
C ILE A 1093 14.44 1.20 -34.28
N VAL A 1094 13.46 1.10 -35.20
CA VAL A 1094 13.71 0.74 -36.60
C VAL A 1094 14.38 1.88 -37.37
N MET A 1095 13.99 3.13 -37.12
CA MET A 1095 14.51 4.29 -37.84
C MET A 1095 15.80 4.85 -37.20
N ASP A 1096 16.15 4.50 -35.96
CA ASP A 1096 17.49 4.72 -35.40
C ASP A 1096 18.52 3.82 -36.11
N GLY A 1097 19.19 4.40 -37.09
CA GLY A 1097 20.23 3.76 -37.88
C GLY A 1097 21.45 3.24 -37.11
N ALA A 1098 21.57 3.42 -35.79
CA ALA A 1098 22.53 2.72 -34.95
C ALA A 1098 21.95 1.45 -34.30
N PHE A 1099 20.76 1.55 -33.68
CA PHE A 1099 20.11 0.42 -32.99
C PHE A 1099 19.54 -0.60 -33.99
N SER A 1100 18.98 -0.14 -35.11
CA SER A 1100 18.46 -0.96 -36.23
C SER A 1100 19.53 -1.71 -37.03
N ARG A 1101 20.77 -1.75 -36.52
CA ARG A 1101 21.87 -2.58 -37.06
C ARG A 1101 22.18 -3.83 -36.24
N THR A 1102 21.56 -4.01 -35.08
CA THR A 1102 21.86 -5.09 -34.13
C THR A 1102 20.65 -6.01 -33.92
N GLY A 1103 20.88 -7.30 -33.68
CA GLY A 1103 19.79 -8.22 -33.33
C GLY A 1103 19.07 -7.85 -32.03
N LYS A 1104 19.78 -7.25 -31.07
CA LYS A 1104 19.18 -6.73 -29.82
C LYS A 1104 18.14 -5.64 -30.13
N GLY A 1105 18.44 -4.71 -31.05
CA GLY A 1105 17.49 -3.69 -31.47
C GLY A 1105 16.24 -4.27 -32.15
N TYR A 1106 16.41 -5.19 -33.11
CA TYR A 1106 15.27 -5.86 -33.74
C TYR A 1106 14.45 -6.71 -32.75
N LYS A 1107 15.11 -7.41 -31.82
CA LYS A 1107 14.42 -8.14 -30.75
C LYS A 1107 13.57 -7.20 -29.90
N THR A 1108 14.11 -6.07 -29.46
CA THR A 1108 13.36 -5.06 -28.69
C THR A 1108 12.15 -4.54 -29.48
N ALA A 1109 12.31 -4.17 -30.76
CA ALA A 1109 11.20 -3.74 -31.60
C ALA A 1109 10.18 -4.86 -31.88
N ALA A 1110 10.61 -6.12 -31.95
CA ALA A 1110 9.71 -7.25 -32.16
C ALA A 1110 8.94 -7.63 -30.88
N ASP A 1111 9.59 -7.55 -29.71
CA ASP A 1111 8.94 -7.71 -28.41
C ASP A 1111 7.91 -6.58 -28.19
N ALA A 1112 8.26 -5.33 -28.54
CA ALA A 1112 7.33 -4.20 -28.60
C ALA A 1112 6.13 -4.48 -29.51
N ARG A 1113 6.39 -4.93 -30.73
CA ARG A 1113 5.35 -5.27 -31.71
C ARG A 1113 4.43 -6.38 -31.23
N ARG A 1114 4.98 -7.42 -30.57
CA ARG A 1114 4.21 -8.55 -30.00
C ARG A 1114 3.38 -8.15 -28.77
N GLY A 1115 3.82 -7.15 -28.01
CA GLY A 1115 3.08 -6.59 -26.87
C GLY A 1115 1.84 -5.76 -27.25
N MET A 1116 1.72 -5.33 -28.51
CA MET A 1116 0.57 -4.53 -28.97
C MET A 1116 -0.75 -5.31 -28.87
N SER A 1117 -1.72 -4.76 -28.13
CA SER A 1117 -3.05 -5.36 -28.02
C SER A 1117 -3.81 -5.37 -29.36
N SER A 1118 -4.67 -6.38 -29.58
CA SER A 1118 -5.51 -6.45 -30.78
C SER A 1118 -6.47 -5.26 -30.94
N ASP A 1119 -6.88 -4.64 -29.83
CA ASP A 1119 -7.69 -3.42 -29.84
C ASP A 1119 -6.90 -2.17 -30.22
N LEU A 1120 -5.61 -2.09 -29.89
CA LEU A 1120 -4.73 -1.03 -30.38
C LEU A 1120 -4.53 -1.15 -31.90
N ILE A 1121 -4.24 -2.36 -32.39
CA ILE A 1121 -4.04 -2.64 -33.82
C ILE A 1121 -5.30 -2.28 -34.63
N LYS A 1122 -6.49 -2.63 -34.13
CA LYS A 1122 -7.80 -2.20 -34.69
C LYS A 1122 -7.99 -0.69 -34.71
N LYS A 1123 -7.62 0.01 -33.63
CA LYS A 1123 -7.71 1.48 -33.53
C LYS A 1123 -6.72 2.20 -34.44
N SER A 1124 -5.64 1.54 -34.84
CA SER A 1124 -4.57 2.10 -35.68
C SER A 1124 -4.96 2.21 -37.15
N GLY A 1125 -5.86 1.36 -37.65
CA GLY A 1125 -6.33 1.42 -39.03
C GLY A 1125 -6.82 0.09 -39.59
N LYS A 1126 -7.82 0.14 -40.49
CA LYS A 1126 -8.41 -1.07 -41.10
C LYS A 1126 -7.41 -1.80 -42.02
N THR A 1127 -6.51 -1.05 -42.66
CA THR A 1127 -5.45 -1.59 -43.52
C THR A 1127 -4.37 -2.25 -42.66
N ILE A 1128 -4.04 -1.67 -41.51
CA ILE A 1128 -3.10 -2.23 -40.54
C ILE A 1128 -3.63 -3.54 -39.96
N GLU A 1129 -4.89 -3.58 -39.49
CA GLU A 1129 -5.54 -4.80 -38.99
C GLU A 1129 -5.50 -5.95 -40.03
N GLN A 1130 -5.83 -5.66 -41.29
CA GLN A 1130 -5.86 -6.66 -42.35
C GLN A 1130 -4.47 -7.19 -42.75
N LEU A 1131 -3.45 -6.32 -42.78
CA LEU A 1131 -2.10 -6.70 -43.13
C LEU A 1131 -1.39 -7.43 -41.98
N ASP A 1132 -1.69 -7.05 -40.74
CA ASP A 1132 -1.17 -7.75 -39.57
C ASP A 1132 -1.74 -9.17 -39.41
N GLY A 1133 -3.05 -9.36 -39.65
CA GLY A 1133 -3.63 -10.70 -39.66
C GLY A 1133 -2.87 -11.64 -40.63
N LYS A 1134 -2.53 -11.15 -41.82
CA LYS A 1134 -1.72 -11.89 -42.81
C LYS A 1134 -0.28 -12.13 -42.35
N LEU A 1135 0.32 -11.19 -41.63
CA LEU A 1135 1.66 -11.34 -41.05
C LEU A 1135 1.69 -12.45 -39.99
N GLN A 1136 0.75 -12.42 -39.04
CA GLN A 1136 0.68 -13.41 -37.97
C GLN A 1136 0.28 -14.80 -38.50
N ASP A 1137 -0.53 -14.90 -39.55
CA ASP A 1137 -0.83 -16.17 -40.23
C ASP A 1137 0.42 -16.85 -40.83
N VAL A 1138 1.35 -16.07 -41.40
CA VAL A 1138 2.60 -16.61 -41.98
C VAL A 1138 3.64 -16.94 -40.90
N LEU A 1139 3.79 -16.09 -39.88
CA LEU A 1139 4.81 -16.28 -38.84
C LEU A 1139 4.36 -17.25 -37.72
N GLY A 1140 3.06 -17.32 -37.41
CA GLY A 1140 2.53 -18.08 -36.28
C GLY A 1140 2.73 -19.59 -36.35
N LYS A 1141 2.95 -20.15 -37.55
CA LYS A 1141 3.33 -21.57 -37.73
C LYS A 1141 4.82 -21.83 -37.69
N ALA A 1142 5.66 -20.79 -37.80
CA ALA A 1142 7.11 -20.93 -37.68
C ALA A 1142 7.58 -21.01 -36.22
N CYS A 1143 6.78 -20.49 -35.28
CA CYS A 1143 7.05 -20.55 -33.83
C CYS A 1143 6.25 -21.65 -33.09
N ALA A 1144 5.67 -22.61 -33.81
CA ALA A 1144 4.77 -23.64 -33.27
C ALA A 1144 5.32 -25.08 -33.40
N LYS A 1145 6.65 -25.23 -33.44
CA LYS A 1145 7.38 -26.50 -33.44
C LYS A 1145 8.70 -26.37 -32.69
#